data_AF-A0A2E5WKN4-F1
#
_entry.id   AF-A0A2E5WKN4-F1
#
_cell.length_a   1.000
_cell.length_b   1.000
_cell.length_c   1.000
_cell.angle_alpha   90.00
_cell.angle_beta   90.00
_cell.angle_gamma   90.00
#
_symmetry.space_group_name_H-M   'P 1'
#
loop_
_entity.id
_entity.type
_entity.pdbx_description
1 polymer ?
#
loop_
_entity_poly.entity_id
_entity_poly.type
_entity_poly.pdbx_seq_one_letter_code
_entity_poly.pdbx_strand_id
1 'polypeptide(L)'
;MALVKEYFDLTKQYKLKYGSKTILFMQVGAFFEVYGLKRNKLIDDDKSDITKFSRMCELIIADKKICVGEHGVVMAGFRDYMIDKYLKKMQENGYTIVVYKQDQQSKNTTRSLAGIFSPGTLFFDEEQDDKLSNNICCIWIRKNKNSILMSNNLNIGICNIDVFTGKTNVFEFETENYKNPCSFDELEQFISIYNPTECILIYNVEEDTIESIIQFIGLNSKKNHKINIGYDNESELKKKQKEDQNYNKCIKCENQIYQNEILQKYYKNELIEIIKETLHYNILSLQCLCYLLEFIHEHNPSLVDVLDLPVFNNQNQRCILANHSLKQLNILSQYTNDQYDKYTLERIINLCKTNMGKRKFRQILLNPICNIDQLNNSYDIIEHVYNKEYITKWDKELINIRDIERLKRKCILKKISPYDFYCLNDNLLQIKKIIKTVTKDKKLEKILNISKNSKNCTSLIKFIDKYFIINECKNHQSNYFDKSLQQNDFKNFIKKNNFEEYDNCLRNKSDYECCLQEYVDYLSRLIFEEEQLTKKNKSKGSYKGYVKIHITPSQGISLLITKKRANLLKKVIERLYNKNIIVSYFSKYDNITKEMEFDTEIEINTHISKNMSITSHTLKELFFNMSNIDSEFSIRLHEVYNDIVMEFDKLEENFYEINEFVMQLDILYAKVKLINMFHLNKPKIKAISKKNKNSYVNIKGLRHLIIEQMNNDEIYIANDIQLNMKNEKSPRGILLFGTNAVGKTSFIKSLGIAVIMAQAGLYVPCEKMEYYPYEYIFTRILGNDNIFKGLSTFAVEMSELRVILNKSNNNSLILGDELCSGTENESAISIFMSSLEELYKNNSSFIFATHFHEIVHYDELKEMKQLQCKHMKVKYNNELNKLIYDRKLCEGSGEPIYGLEVCKSLKMPDLFLDRAYELRNKYSGHRDKNILNMKITKYNNDKIKGLCEFCKENLGTEIHHLQYQNKADKKDNYIVNENQIFHKDHKANLSSICEKCHNQLHKMNLVYKKQKTNDGYILTISEK
;
A
#
# COMPACT_ATOMS: atom_id res chain seq x y z
N MET A 1 14.84 -17.59 43.38
CA MET A 1 15.36 -16.20 43.30
C MET A 1 16.23 -15.97 42.06
N ALA A 2 17.16 -16.86 41.70
CA ALA A 2 18.05 -16.69 40.54
C ALA A 2 17.30 -16.36 39.22
N LEU A 3 16.26 -17.12 38.88
CA LEU A 3 15.48 -16.94 37.64
C LEU A 3 14.85 -15.55 37.50
N VAL A 4 14.23 -15.03 38.56
CA VAL A 4 13.55 -13.72 38.49
C VAL A 4 14.57 -12.59 38.43
N LYS A 5 15.71 -12.72 39.12
CA LYS A 5 16.82 -11.77 39.02
C LYS A 5 17.38 -11.73 37.60
N GLU A 6 17.69 -12.90 37.04
CA GLU A 6 18.14 -13.08 35.65
C GLU A 6 17.16 -12.46 34.65
N TYR A 7 15.84 -12.68 34.83
CA TYR A 7 14.82 -12.04 34.00
C TYR A 7 14.93 -10.52 33.99
N PHE A 8 15.09 -9.86 35.14
CA PHE A 8 15.18 -8.40 35.20
C PHE A 8 16.50 -7.87 34.63
N ASP A 9 17.61 -8.60 34.83
CA ASP A 9 18.91 -8.26 34.26
C ASP A 9 18.85 -8.32 32.71
N LEU A 10 18.28 -9.40 32.16
CA LEU A 10 18.05 -9.55 30.72
C LEU A 10 17.07 -8.50 30.19
N THR A 11 15.95 -8.25 30.89
CA THR A 11 14.97 -7.24 30.50
C THR A 11 15.63 -5.85 30.40
N LYS A 12 16.49 -5.50 31.36
CA LYS A 12 17.24 -4.24 31.33
C LYS A 12 18.20 -4.19 30.14
N GLN A 13 18.96 -5.26 29.90
CA GLN A 13 19.88 -5.36 28.75
C GLN A 13 19.15 -5.15 27.42
N TYR A 14 18.02 -5.84 27.21
CA TYR A 14 17.27 -5.76 25.96
C TYR A 14 16.47 -4.48 25.80
N LYS A 15 15.97 -3.87 26.89
CA LYS A 15 15.38 -2.52 26.85
C LYS A 15 16.41 -1.46 26.46
N LEU A 16 17.68 -1.59 26.89
CA LEU A 16 18.76 -0.72 26.43
C LEU A 16 19.05 -0.92 24.93
N LYS A 17 19.04 -2.16 24.45
CA LYS A 17 19.36 -2.47 23.05
C LYS A 17 18.24 -2.14 22.05
N TYR A 18 16.98 -2.36 22.41
CA TYR A 18 15.83 -2.25 21.48
C TYR A 18 14.80 -1.19 21.93
N GLY A 19 15.11 -0.40 22.95
CA GLY A 19 14.23 0.65 23.48
C GLY A 19 13.17 0.14 24.46
N SER A 20 12.37 1.08 24.98
CA SER A 20 11.42 0.85 26.08
C SER A 20 10.31 -0.16 25.75
N LYS A 21 9.85 -0.21 24.50
CA LYS A 21 8.90 -1.23 23.99
C LYS A 21 9.59 -2.56 23.72
N THR A 22 10.08 -3.19 24.79
CA THR A 22 10.74 -4.49 24.75
C THR A 22 10.26 -5.33 25.92
N ILE A 23 9.90 -6.59 25.66
CA ILE A 23 9.39 -7.53 26.66
C ILE A 23 10.10 -8.88 26.54
N LEU A 24 10.29 -9.56 27.67
CA LEU A 24 10.94 -10.86 27.74
C LEU A 24 9.90 -11.93 28.08
N PHE A 25 9.79 -12.97 27.26
CA PHE A 25 9.02 -14.18 27.55
C PHE A 25 9.97 -15.25 28.07
N MET A 26 9.78 -15.66 29.32
CA MET A 26 10.63 -16.65 29.98
C MET A 26 9.88 -17.97 30.15
N GLN A 27 10.37 -19.05 29.54
CA GLN A 27 9.72 -20.37 29.69
C GLN A 27 9.97 -20.96 31.08
N VAL A 28 8.89 -21.41 31.72
CA VAL A 28 8.87 -22.12 33.01
C VAL A 28 7.94 -23.33 32.88
N GLY A 29 8.51 -24.50 32.65
CA GLY A 29 7.73 -25.70 32.33
C GLY A 29 6.89 -25.50 31.06
N ALA A 30 5.58 -25.77 31.15
CA ALA A 30 4.63 -25.66 30.04
C ALA A 30 4.05 -24.24 29.82
N PHE A 31 4.66 -23.21 30.43
CA PHE A 31 4.18 -21.83 30.36
C PHE A 31 5.32 -20.87 29.98
N PHE A 32 4.97 -19.79 29.29
CA PHE A 32 5.80 -18.59 29.21
C PHE A 32 5.29 -17.56 30.22
N GLU A 33 6.21 -16.93 30.93
CA GLU A 33 5.91 -15.97 31.98
C GLU A 33 6.63 -14.63 31.78
N VAL A 34 5.97 -13.56 32.21
CA VAL A 34 6.45 -12.18 32.29
C VAL A 34 6.34 -11.74 33.75
N TYR A 35 7.39 -11.13 34.30
CA TYR A 35 7.45 -10.72 35.70
C TYR A 35 7.42 -9.21 35.86
N GLY A 36 6.83 -8.73 36.96
CA GLY A 36 6.91 -7.34 37.42
C GLY A 36 7.22 -7.25 38.91
N LEU A 37 7.77 -6.11 39.34
CA LEU A 37 8.03 -5.83 40.74
C LEU A 37 6.85 -5.08 41.36
N LYS A 38 6.56 -5.35 42.62
CA LYS A 38 5.44 -4.79 43.38
C LYS A 38 5.94 -4.24 44.71
N ARG A 39 5.62 -2.99 45.01
CA ARG A 39 5.90 -2.32 46.30
C ARG A 39 4.62 -1.67 46.80
N ASN A 40 4.26 -1.87 48.07
CA ASN A 40 3.05 -1.29 48.69
C ASN A 40 1.77 -1.50 47.87
N LYS A 41 1.59 -2.70 47.30
CA LYS A 41 0.49 -3.10 46.39
C LYS A 41 0.47 -2.45 45.00
N LEU A 42 1.38 -1.54 44.68
CA LEU A 42 1.54 -0.96 43.35
C LEU A 42 2.60 -1.72 42.54
N ILE A 43 2.35 -1.91 41.25
CA ILE A 43 3.30 -2.52 40.31
C ILE A 43 4.22 -1.43 39.77
N ASP A 44 5.53 -1.69 39.78
CA ASP A 44 6.58 -0.83 39.21
C ASP A 44 6.69 -1.10 37.70
N ASP A 45 5.96 -0.30 36.93
CA ASP A 45 5.89 -0.42 35.46
C ASP A 45 7.16 0.05 34.74
N ASP A 46 8.03 0.83 35.40
CA ASP A 46 9.28 1.30 34.81
C ASP A 46 10.26 0.13 34.61
N LYS A 47 10.25 -0.81 35.56
CA LYS A 47 11.09 -2.01 35.52
C LYS A 47 10.46 -3.15 34.71
N SER A 48 9.16 -3.14 34.48
CA SER A 48 8.47 -4.16 33.68
C SER A 48 7.17 -3.66 33.06
N ASP A 49 6.97 -3.92 31.78
CA ASP A 49 5.73 -3.59 31.06
C ASP A 49 4.59 -4.60 31.33
N ILE A 50 4.60 -5.31 32.47
CA ILE A 50 3.66 -6.39 32.77
C ILE A 50 2.19 -5.94 32.75
N THR A 51 1.87 -4.72 33.19
CA THR A 51 0.49 -4.21 33.20
C THR A 51 -0.02 -3.97 31.78
N LYS A 52 0.80 -3.38 30.92
CA LYS A 52 0.51 -3.21 29.49
C LYS A 52 0.39 -4.56 28.79
N PHE A 53 1.31 -5.47 29.06
CA PHE A 53 1.27 -6.85 28.55
C PHE A 53 -0.01 -7.57 28.94
N SER A 54 -0.38 -7.53 30.22
CA SER A 54 -1.62 -8.14 30.74
C SER A 54 -2.87 -7.56 30.10
N ARG A 55 -2.96 -6.22 29.97
CA ARG A 55 -4.09 -5.56 29.29
C ARG A 55 -4.16 -5.91 27.81
N MET A 56 -3.02 -5.83 27.11
CA MET A 56 -2.94 -6.16 25.69
C MET A 56 -3.27 -7.63 25.46
N CYS A 57 -2.81 -8.55 26.31
CA CYS A 57 -2.97 -9.98 26.13
C CYS A 57 -4.20 -10.58 26.81
N GLU A 58 -4.99 -9.78 27.54
CA GLU A 58 -6.13 -10.23 28.35
C GLU A 58 -5.75 -11.33 29.36
N LEU A 59 -4.57 -11.18 29.97
CA LEU A 59 -4.02 -12.13 30.95
C LEU A 59 -4.17 -11.62 32.37
N ILE A 60 -4.39 -12.54 33.32
CA ILE A 60 -4.48 -12.20 34.75
C ILE A 60 -3.08 -12.07 35.35
N ILE A 61 -2.87 -11.00 36.13
CA ILE A 61 -1.65 -10.82 36.94
C ILE A 61 -1.86 -11.51 38.29
N ALA A 62 -0.96 -12.43 38.65
CA ALA A 62 -0.97 -13.16 39.92
C ALA A 62 0.30 -12.90 40.75
N ASP A 63 0.21 -12.98 42.08
CA ASP A 63 1.36 -12.88 42.98
C ASP A 63 2.18 -14.19 42.95
N LYS A 64 3.49 -14.11 42.66
CA LYS A 64 4.38 -15.28 42.59
C LYS A 64 4.92 -15.73 43.95
N LYS A 65 4.51 -15.06 45.04
CA LYS A 65 4.92 -15.34 46.44
C LYS A 65 6.45 -15.42 46.65
N ILE A 66 7.20 -14.59 45.93
CA ILE A 66 8.67 -14.45 46.03
C ILE A 66 9.01 -12.95 46.07
N CYS A 67 10.14 -12.59 46.70
CA CYS A 67 10.67 -11.23 46.71
C CYS A 67 12.04 -11.13 46.03
N VAL A 68 12.33 -9.96 45.45
CA VAL A 68 13.66 -9.55 44.95
C VAL A 68 14.05 -8.29 45.70
N GLY A 69 15.01 -8.42 46.63
CA GLY A 69 15.25 -7.38 47.63
C GLY A 69 14.00 -7.14 48.48
N GLU A 70 13.58 -5.88 48.63
CA GLU A 70 12.36 -5.49 49.37
C GLU A 70 11.06 -5.54 48.54
N HIS A 71 11.13 -5.91 47.25
CA HIS A 71 10.00 -5.84 46.34
C HIS A 71 9.37 -7.23 46.15
N GLY A 72 8.04 -7.32 46.23
CA GLY A 72 7.30 -8.52 45.86
C GLY A 72 7.29 -8.72 44.34
N VAL A 73 7.05 -9.95 43.88
CA VAL A 73 7.03 -10.29 42.45
C VAL A 73 5.63 -10.71 42.01
N VAL A 74 5.17 -10.12 40.92
CA VAL A 74 3.95 -10.53 40.20
C VAL A 74 4.30 -11.19 38.86
N MET A 75 3.43 -12.05 38.37
CA MET A 75 3.59 -12.75 37.09
C MET A 75 2.30 -12.72 36.26
N ALA A 76 2.45 -12.75 34.95
CA ALA A 76 1.40 -13.06 33.99
C ALA A 76 1.99 -14.02 32.95
N GLY A 77 1.21 -15.00 32.48
CA GLY A 77 1.73 -16.03 31.59
C GLY A 77 0.65 -16.79 30.83
N PHE A 78 1.09 -17.56 29.85
CA PHE A 78 0.25 -18.33 28.95
C PHE A 78 0.91 -19.67 28.60
N ARG A 79 0.13 -20.61 28.08
CA ARG A 79 0.63 -21.94 27.70
C ARG A 79 1.58 -21.84 26.51
N ASP A 80 2.68 -22.57 26.57
CA ASP A 80 3.72 -22.67 25.53
C ASP A 80 3.22 -22.79 24.09
N TYR A 81 2.19 -23.61 23.84
CA TYR A 81 1.62 -23.77 22.50
C TYR A 81 0.98 -22.49 21.94
N MET A 82 0.59 -21.53 22.78
CA MET A 82 -0.03 -20.25 22.40
C MET A 82 0.98 -19.13 22.07
N ILE A 83 2.29 -19.41 22.06
CA ILE A 83 3.32 -18.37 21.88
C ILE A 83 3.12 -17.51 20.62
N ASP A 84 2.77 -18.11 19.48
CA ASP A 84 2.64 -17.37 18.22
C ASP A 84 1.50 -16.34 18.26
N LYS A 85 0.39 -16.68 18.94
CA LYS A 85 -0.73 -15.77 19.19
C LYS A 85 -0.28 -14.52 19.94
N TYR A 86 0.50 -14.69 21.00
CA TYR A 86 0.95 -13.58 21.84
C TYR A 86 2.13 -12.81 21.25
N LEU A 87 3.00 -13.47 20.48
CA LEU A 87 4.01 -12.78 19.66
C LEU A 87 3.34 -11.83 18.67
N LYS A 88 2.33 -12.31 17.91
CA LYS A 88 1.55 -11.47 16.97
C LYS A 88 0.93 -10.26 17.66
N LYS A 89 0.19 -10.49 18.75
CA LYS A 89 -0.50 -9.40 19.48
C LYS A 89 0.48 -8.34 19.99
N MET A 90 1.66 -8.75 20.48
CA MET A 90 2.67 -7.81 20.99
C MET A 90 3.40 -7.06 19.87
N GLN A 91 3.78 -7.74 18.78
CA GLN A 91 4.42 -7.11 17.61
C GLN A 91 3.48 -6.11 16.93
N GLU A 92 2.18 -6.39 16.89
CA GLU A 92 1.18 -5.48 16.36
C GLU A 92 1.12 -4.14 17.11
N ASN A 93 1.44 -4.16 18.41
CA ASN A 93 1.52 -3.01 19.31
C ASN A 93 2.93 -2.35 19.37
N GLY A 94 3.86 -2.82 18.52
CA GLY A 94 5.20 -2.24 18.36
C GLY A 94 6.23 -2.74 19.38
N TYR A 95 6.00 -3.88 20.05
CA TYR A 95 6.98 -4.47 20.97
C TYR A 95 8.00 -5.34 20.24
N THR A 96 9.25 -5.31 20.72
CA THR A 96 10.22 -6.38 20.47
C THR A 96 10.09 -7.41 21.60
N ILE A 97 9.87 -8.67 21.26
CA ILE A 97 9.73 -9.77 22.21
C ILE A 97 10.98 -10.63 22.15
N VAL A 98 11.64 -10.80 23.28
CA VAL A 98 12.76 -11.70 23.45
C VAL A 98 12.22 -12.98 24.07
N VAL A 99 12.50 -14.14 23.49
CA VAL A 99 11.99 -15.43 23.98
C VAL A 99 13.14 -16.28 24.49
N TYR A 100 13.06 -16.69 25.75
CA TYR A 100 13.96 -17.66 26.35
C TYR A 100 13.23 -18.98 26.59
N LYS A 101 13.79 -20.07 26.06
CA LYS A 101 13.26 -21.42 26.25
C LYS A 101 14.05 -22.16 27.32
N GLN A 102 13.39 -23.08 27.99
CA GLN A 102 14.01 -23.92 29.00
C GLN A 102 14.78 -25.05 28.31
N ASP A 103 16.06 -25.21 28.66
CA ASP A 103 16.88 -26.29 28.16
C ASP A 103 16.44 -27.65 28.77
N GLN A 104 16.94 -28.76 28.24
CA GLN A 104 16.62 -30.11 28.75
C GLN A 104 16.80 -30.18 30.28
N GLN A 105 15.88 -30.87 30.96
CA GLN A 105 15.84 -30.89 32.42
C GLN A 105 17.12 -31.48 33.03
N SER A 106 17.85 -30.63 33.77
CA SER A 106 19.01 -30.99 34.59
C SER A 106 18.82 -30.47 36.02
N LYS A 107 19.69 -30.87 36.97
CA LYS A 107 19.65 -30.39 38.37
C LYS A 107 19.67 -28.85 38.49
N ASN A 108 20.21 -28.15 37.48
CA ASN A 108 20.16 -26.70 37.30
C ASN A 108 19.67 -26.37 35.89
N THR A 109 18.35 -26.42 35.65
CA THR A 109 17.78 -26.06 34.34
C THR A 109 18.16 -24.64 33.91
N THR A 110 18.99 -24.55 32.88
CA THR A 110 19.37 -23.31 32.20
C THR A 110 18.29 -22.90 31.19
N ARG A 111 18.39 -21.67 30.71
CA ARG A 111 17.51 -21.12 29.67
C ARG A 111 18.37 -20.46 28.60
N SER A 112 18.07 -20.78 27.36
CA SER A 112 18.77 -20.24 26.20
C SER A 112 17.85 -19.29 25.43
N LEU A 113 18.45 -18.29 24.79
CA LEU A 113 17.75 -17.38 23.88
C LEU A 113 17.23 -18.20 22.69
N ALA A 114 15.91 -18.29 22.55
CA ALA A 114 15.27 -19.00 21.46
C ALA A 114 15.07 -18.11 20.22
N GLY A 115 14.93 -16.80 20.40
CA GLY A 115 14.78 -15.85 19.30
C GLY A 115 14.33 -14.47 19.76
N ILE A 116 14.46 -13.48 18.87
CA ILE A 116 14.03 -12.10 19.10
C ILE A 116 13.06 -11.70 18.00
N PHE A 117 11.86 -11.29 18.37
CA PHE A 117 10.76 -11.05 17.46
C PHE A 117 10.36 -9.59 17.50
N SER A 118 10.50 -8.88 16.39
CA SER A 118 10.20 -7.44 16.27
C SER A 118 9.07 -7.21 15.27
N PRO A 119 8.41 -6.03 15.25
CA PRO A 119 7.32 -5.76 14.32
C PRO A 119 7.71 -5.94 12.85
N GLY A 120 8.96 -5.63 12.50
CA GLY A 120 9.51 -5.79 11.15
C GLY A 120 9.82 -7.24 10.78
N THR A 121 10.15 -8.10 11.74
CA THR A 121 10.54 -9.50 11.50
C THR A 121 9.37 -10.49 11.57
N LEU A 122 8.14 -9.96 11.55
CA LEU A 122 6.91 -10.72 11.46
C LEU A 122 6.88 -11.56 10.17
N PHE A 123 6.85 -12.88 10.29
CA PHE A 123 6.54 -13.79 9.20
C PHE A 123 5.63 -14.89 9.76
N PHE A 124 4.32 -14.62 9.83
CA PHE A 124 3.32 -15.62 10.21
C PHE A 124 2.71 -16.28 9.00
N ASP A 125 2.08 -17.43 9.22
CA ASP A 125 1.52 -18.28 8.18
C ASP A 125 0.10 -17.90 7.73
N GLU A 126 -0.53 -16.91 8.37
CA GLU A 126 -1.92 -16.54 8.09
C GLU A 126 -2.05 -15.80 6.76
N GLU A 127 -2.80 -16.40 5.85
CA GLU A 127 -3.22 -15.81 4.57
C GLU A 127 -4.30 -14.73 4.74
N GLN A 128 -4.88 -14.60 5.94
CA GLN A 128 -5.95 -13.63 6.26
C GLN A 128 -5.43 -12.22 6.59
N ASP A 129 -4.11 -12.03 6.71
CA ASP A 129 -3.56 -10.68 6.83
C ASP A 129 -3.58 -10.00 5.44
N ASP A 130 -4.43 -8.99 5.26
CA ASP A 130 -4.53 -8.13 4.06
C ASP A 130 -3.24 -7.33 3.75
N LYS A 131 -2.18 -7.57 4.52
CA LYS A 131 -0.93 -6.82 4.44
C LYS A 131 -0.07 -7.34 3.28
N LEU A 132 0.10 -6.50 2.26
CA LEU A 132 0.83 -6.85 1.05
C LEU A 132 2.33 -7.07 1.24
N SER A 133 2.97 -6.38 2.18
CA SER A 133 4.42 -6.42 2.43
C SER A 133 4.74 -6.22 3.91
N ASN A 134 5.94 -6.65 4.33
CA ASN A 134 6.47 -6.34 5.65
C ASN A 134 7.89 -5.80 5.54
N ASN A 135 7.98 -4.47 5.43
CA ASN A 135 9.19 -3.75 5.10
C ASN A 135 9.97 -3.32 6.34
N ILE A 136 11.25 -3.67 6.42
CA ILE A 136 12.19 -3.13 7.40
C ILE A 136 13.14 -2.18 6.68
N CYS A 137 13.28 -0.97 7.18
CA CYS A 137 14.07 0.08 6.55
C CYS A 137 15.20 0.56 7.47
N CYS A 138 16.41 0.70 6.94
CA CYS A 138 17.53 1.37 7.57
C CYS A 138 17.83 2.67 6.80
N ILE A 139 17.89 3.80 7.51
CA ILE A 139 18.19 5.12 6.97
C ILE A 139 19.42 5.64 7.71
N TRP A 140 20.44 6.04 6.96
CA TRP A 140 21.68 6.59 7.50
C TRP A 140 21.86 8.03 7.03
N ILE A 141 21.82 8.97 7.97
CA ILE A 141 21.87 10.42 7.71
C ILE A 141 23.22 10.96 8.21
N ARG A 142 24.05 11.43 7.30
CA ARG A 142 25.40 11.93 7.61
C ARG A 142 25.58 13.37 7.16
N LYS A 143 25.95 14.25 8.08
CA LYS A 143 26.42 15.62 7.77
C LYS A 143 27.90 15.59 7.37
N ASN A 144 28.23 16.20 6.22
CA ASN A 144 29.61 16.29 5.72
C ASN A 144 30.44 17.33 6.51
N LYS A 145 31.70 17.00 6.82
CA LYS A 145 32.61 17.85 7.60
C LYS A 145 33.60 18.66 6.76
N ASN A 146 33.88 18.23 5.52
CA ASN A 146 35.11 18.62 4.81
C ASN A 146 34.99 19.86 3.90
N SER A 147 33.94 20.67 4.04
CA SER A 147 33.76 21.84 3.20
C SER A 147 33.27 23.04 4.02
N ILE A 148 34.17 24.01 4.20
CA ILE A 148 33.84 25.35 4.73
C ILE A 148 32.77 26.04 3.85
N LEU A 149 32.65 25.63 2.58
CA LEU A 149 31.68 26.13 1.60
C LEU A 149 30.36 25.32 1.53
N MET A 150 30.31 24.07 2.01
CA MET A 150 29.14 23.15 1.95
C MET A 150 28.78 22.59 3.34
N SER A 151 28.89 23.44 4.37
CA SER A 151 28.79 23.04 5.78
C SER A 151 27.40 22.54 6.23
N ASN A 152 26.40 22.52 5.35
CA ASN A 152 25.01 22.16 5.66
C ASN A 152 24.43 21.02 4.81
N ASN A 153 25.26 20.30 4.05
CA ASN A 153 24.83 19.16 3.24
C ASN A 153 24.69 17.89 4.08
N LEU A 154 23.65 17.12 3.78
CA LEU A 154 23.37 15.80 4.32
C LEU A 154 23.46 14.77 3.20
N ASN A 155 24.24 13.73 3.44
CA ASN A 155 24.25 12.51 2.65
C ASN A 155 23.31 11.51 3.33
N ILE A 156 22.38 10.94 2.59
CA ILE A 156 21.35 10.03 3.09
C ILE A 156 21.44 8.72 2.32
N GLY A 157 21.80 7.64 3.01
CA GLY A 157 21.71 6.27 2.51
C GLY A 157 20.47 5.58 3.05
N ILE A 158 19.87 4.69 2.25
CA ILE A 158 18.66 3.96 2.61
C ILE A 158 18.77 2.52 2.10
N CYS A 159 18.36 1.57 2.94
CA CYS A 159 18.13 0.18 2.55
C CYS A 159 16.78 -0.30 3.09
N ASN A 160 15.98 -0.94 2.25
CA ASN A 160 14.70 -1.55 2.61
C ASN A 160 14.66 -3.02 2.21
N ILE A 161 14.28 -3.89 3.13
CA ILE A 161 14.08 -5.33 2.88
C ILE A 161 12.62 -5.69 3.17
N ASP A 162 11.94 -6.29 2.20
CA ASP A 162 10.61 -6.89 2.40
C ASP A 162 10.76 -8.33 2.89
N VAL A 163 10.41 -8.57 4.15
CA VAL A 163 10.53 -9.88 4.81
C VAL A 163 9.65 -10.95 4.15
N PHE A 164 8.54 -10.56 3.53
CA PHE A 164 7.63 -11.52 2.89
C PHE A 164 8.15 -12.05 1.56
N THR A 165 8.98 -11.28 0.86
CA THR A 165 9.44 -11.61 -0.50
C THR A 165 10.96 -11.78 -0.60
N GLY A 166 11.74 -11.24 0.35
CA GLY A 166 13.20 -11.22 0.29
C GLY A 166 13.78 -10.12 -0.60
N LYS A 167 12.94 -9.21 -1.12
CA LYS A 167 13.35 -8.13 -2.03
C LYS A 167 14.10 -7.03 -1.28
N THR A 168 15.27 -6.68 -1.80
CA THR A 168 16.15 -5.63 -1.25
C THR A 168 16.18 -4.42 -2.17
N ASN A 169 15.90 -3.24 -1.62
CA ASN A 169 15.91 -1.96 -2.34
C ASN A 169 16.83 -0.96 -1.65
N VAL A 170 17.68 -0.29 -2.41
CA VAL A 170 18.69 0.64 -1.91
C VAL A 170 18.63 1.97 -2.65
N PHE A 171 18.95 3.06 -1.95
CA PHE A 171 18.85 4.44 -2.46
C PHE A 171 19.81 5.36 -1.70
N GLU A 172 20.54 6.23 -2.39
CA GLU A 172 21.47 7.20 -1.78
C GLU A 172 21.33 8.57 -2.42
N PHE A 173 21.29 9.64 -1.65
CA PHE A 173 21.29 10.98 -2.25
C PHE A 173 21.91 12.01 -1.31
N GLU A 174 22.34 13.13 -1.90
CA GLU A 174 22.82 14.29 -1.17
C GLU A 174 21.77 15.42 -1.26
N THR A 175 21.56 16.11 -0.15
CA THR A 175 20.63 17.23 -0.07
C THR A 175 21.12 18.31 0.90
N GLU A 176 20.81 19.57 0.63
CA GLU A 176 21.06 20.68 1.53
C GLU A 176 19.98 20.76 2.62
N ASN A 177 20.39 20.86 3.90
CA ASN A 177 19.46 20.90 5.02
C ASN A 177 18.91 22.32 5.27
N TYR A 178 17.87 22.69 4.53
CA TYR A 178 17.16 23.95 4.74
C TYR A 178 16.13 23.90 5.88
N LYS A 179 16.09 22.81 6.67
CA LYS A 179 15.11 22.57 7.73
C LYS A 179 13.66 22.74 7.26
N ASN A 180 13.35 22.31 6.04
CA ASN A 180 12.00 22.33 5.49
C ASN A 180 11.65 20.99 4.81
N PRO A 181 10.35 20.74 4.54
CA PRO A 181 9.91 19.46 3.98
C PRO A 181 10.57 19.13 2.63
N CYS A 182 10.73 20.12 1.76
CA CYS A 182 11.23 19.93 0.40
C CYS A 182 12.70 19.48 0.35
N SER A 183 13.48 19.68 1.41
CA SER A 183 14.83 19.12 1.53
C SER A 183 14.84 17.58 1.49
N PHE A 184 13.74 16.94 1.88
CA PHE A 184 13.66 15.48 2.09
C PHE A 184 12.63 14.79 1.19
N ASP A 185 12.24 15.40 0.07
CA ASP A 185 11.23 14.87 -0.86
C ASP A 185 11.53 13.43 -1.33
N GLU A 186 12.78 13.15 -1.73
CA GLU A 186 13.17 11.81 -2.19
C GLU A 186 13.06 10.77 -1.06
N LEU A 187 13.44 11.14 0.17
CA LEU A 187 13.31 10.28 1.34
C LEU A 187 11.83 10.06 1.68
N GLU A 188 11.01 11.12 1.69
CA GLU A 188 9.57 11.01 1.93
C GLU A 188 8.87 10.14 0.88
N GLN A 189 9.27 10.26 -0.39
CA GLN A 189 8.77 9.40 -1.45
C GLN A 189 9.15 7.94 -1.20
N PHE A 190 10.41 7.66 -0.87
CA PHE A 190 10.86 6.30 -0.56
C PHE A 190 10.05 5.70 0.60
N ILE A 191 9.87 6.46 1.68
CA ILE A 191 9.06 6.04 2.84
C ILE A 191 7.60 5.84 2.48
N SER A 192 7.01 6.69 1.63
CA SER A 192 5.63 6.54 1.19
C SER A 192 5.41 5.31 0.28
N ILE A 193 6.42 4.97 -0.54
CA ILE A 193 6.39 3.79 -1.42
C ILE A 193 6.41 2.51 -0.59
N TYR A 194 7.43 2.34 0.26
CA TYR A 194 7.67 1.10 0.99
C TYR A 194 6.87 1.00 2.29
N ASN A 195 6.53 2.12 2.93
CA ASN A 195 5.78 2.18 4.19
C ASN A 195 6.33 1.20 5.25
N PRO A 196 7.58 1.41 5.73
CA PRO A 196 8.25 0.47 6.60
C PRO A 196 7.49 0.27 7.91
N THR A 197 7.47 -0.97 8.38
CA THR A 197 6.78 -1.36 9.62
C THR A 197 7.70 -1.23 10.81
N GLU A 198 9.00 -1.34 10.56
CA GLU A 198 10.08 -1.05 11.49
C GLU A 198 11.19 -0.28 10.77
N CYS A 199 11.68 0.79 11.39
CA CYS A 199 12.71 1.63 10.81
C CYS A 199 13.88 1.83 11.79
N ILE A 200 15.10 1.81 11.25
CA ILE A 200 16.34 2.08 11.97
C ILE A 200 16.91 3.38 11.40
N LEU A 201 17.09 4.38 12.26
CA LEU A 201 17.62 5.69 11.94
C LEU A 201 19.00 5.83 12.57
N ILE A 202 20.04 5.87 11.74
CA ILE A 202 21.43 6.09 12.14
C ILE A 202 21.82 7.49 11.72
N TYR A 203 22.36 8.30 12.64
CA TYR A 203 22.64 9.70 12.33
C TYR A 203 23.75 10.33 13.18
N ASN A 204 24.43 11.32 12.60
CA ASN A 204 25.44 12.14 13.27
C ASN A 204 25.03 13.62 13.38
N VAL A 205 23.72 13.90 13.41
CA VAL A 205 23.15 15.24 13.58
C VAL A 205 22.44 15.40 14.92
N GLU A 206 22.06 16.63 15.27
CA GLU A 206 21.30 16.96 16.49
C GLU A 206 19.94 16.24 16.53
N GLU A 207 19.49 15.84 17.72
CA GLU A 207 18.26 15.07 17.92
C GLU A 207 17.01 15.81 17.39
N ASP A 208 16.92 17.12 17.63
CA ASP A 208 15.83 17.97 17.16
C ASP A 208 15.75 18.01 15.62
N THR A 209 16.91 17.92 14.96
CA THR A 209 16.97 17.84 13.49
C THR A 209 16.38 16.53 13.00
N ILE A 210 16.65 15.42 13.68
CA ILE A 210 16.07 14.11 13.33
C ILE A 210 14.58 14.05 13.59
N GLU A 211 14.10 14.60 14.70
CA GLU A 211 12.65 14.69 14.95
C GLU A 211 11.94 15.49 13.86
N SER A 212 12.54 16.60 13.43
CA SER A 212 12.04 17.39 12.32
C SER A 212 12.01 16.59 11.01
N ILE A 213 13.07 15.84 10.71
CA ILE A 213 13.13 14.97 9.51
C ILE A 213 12.05 13.89 9.55
N ILE A 214 11.92 13.17 10.68
CA ILE A 214 10.89 12.13 10.88
C ILE A 214 9.50 12.69 10.60
N GLN A 215 9.24 13.89 11.11
CA GLN A 215 7.98 14.59 10.90
C GLN A 215 7.78 15.01 9.45
N PHE A 216 8.80 15.57 8.80
CA PHE A 216 8.72 16.01 7.40
C PHE A 216 8.47 14.84 6.45
N ILE A 217 9.12 13.70 6.68
CA ILE A 217 8.97 12.51 5.83
C ILE A 217 7.71 11.69 6.15
N GLY A 218 7.04 11.98 7.28
CA GLY A 218 5.86 11.25 7.74
C GLY A 218 6.14 9.79 8.10
N LEU A 219 7.28 9.51 8.75
CA LEU A 219 7.68 8.14 9.11
C LEU A 219 6.83 7.58 10.26
N ASN A 220 5.82 6.78 9.91
CA ASN A 220 4.84 6.20 10.83
C ASN A 220 5.01 4.68 11.04
N SER A 221 6.25 4.21 11.20
CA SER A 221 6.51 2.79 11.50
C SER A 221 5.97 2.40 12.88
N LYS A 222 5.63 1.12 13.09
CA LYS A 222 5.22 0.61 14.40
C LYS A 222 6.33 0.73 15.44
N LYS A 223 7.59 0.66 15.00
CA LYS A 223 8.79 0.84 15.81
C LYS A 223 9.89 1.58 15.04
N ASN A 224 10.43 2.63 15.65
CA ASN A 224 11.57 3.38 15.13
C ASN A 224 12.73 3.24 16.13
N HIS A 225 13.87 2.73 15.66
CA HIS A 225 15.13 2.68 16.41
C HIS A 225 15.96 3.91 16.04
N LYS A 226 16.47 4.64 17.04
CA LYS A 226 17.30 5.83 16.84
C LYS A 226 18.69 5.57 17.39
N ILE A 227 19.70 5.74 16.53
CA ILE A 227 21.10 5.47 16.87
C ILE A 227 21.91 6.73 16.53
N ASN A 228 22.22 7.49 17.56
CA ASN A 228 23.01 8.71 17.45
C ASN A 228 24.52 8.37 17.53
N ILE A 229 25.18 8.40 16.37
CA ILE A 229 26.63 8.16 16.24
C ILE A 229 27.50 9.38 16.60
N GLY A 230 26.88 10.47 17.05
CA GLY A 230 27.52 11.63 17.69
C GLY A 230 28.26 12.58 16.74
N TYR A 231 28.56 13.77 17.25
CA TYR A 231 29.63 14.64 16.76
C TYR A 231 30.95 14.31 17.49
N ASP A 232 32.10 14.77 16.98
CA ASP A 232 33.48 14.42 17.40
C ASP A 232 33.87 14.79 18.86
N ASN A 233 32.95 14.84 19.83
CA ASN A 233 33.31 14.94 21.24
C ASN A 233 33.91 13.60 21.69
N GLU A 234 35.23 13.48 21.59
CA GLU A 234 35.99 12.25 21.89
C GLU A 234 35.66 11.63 23.25
N SER A 235 35.33 12.45 24.26
CA SER A 235 35.00 11.98 25.62
C SER A 235 33.65 11.24 25.68
N GLU A 236 32.62 11.75 25.01
CA GLU A 236 31.30 11.11 24.92
C GLU A 236 31.35 9.89 23.99
N LEU A 237 32.11 9.96 22.90
CA LEU A 237 32.31 8.84 21.97
C LEU A 237 32.98 7.65 22.66
N LYS A 238 34.04 7.89 23.46
CA LYS A 238 34.72 6.84 24.24
C LYS A 238 33.81 6.20 25.29
N LYS A 239 32.83 6.92 25.83
CA LYS A 239 31.83 6.39 26.76
C LYS A 239 30.78 5.55 26.04
N LYS A 240 30.22 6.05 24.93
CA LYS A 240 29.27 5.31 24.07
C LYS A 240 29.88 4.01 23.53
N GLN A 241 31.14 4.03 23.08
CA GLN A 241 31.86 2.84 22.62
C GLN A 241 31.94 1.72 23.67
N LYS A 242 31.96 2.06 24.96
CA LYS A 242 32.05 1.06 26.04
C LYS A 242 30.70 0.45 26.41
N GLU A 243 29.59 1.15 26.17
CA GLU A 243 28.28 0.78 26.74
C GLU A 243 27.22 0.44 25.68
N ASP A 244 27.32 0.96 24.45
CA ASP A 244 26.30 0.81 23.40
C ASP A 244 26.72 -0.15 22.27
N GLN A 245 26.06 -1.31 22.24
CA GLN A 245 26.29 -2.35 21.22
C GLN A 245 25.88 -1.90 19.81
N ASN A 246 24.79 -1.13 19.68
CA ASN A 246 24.29 -0.69 18.38
C ASN A 246 25.24 0.35 17.77
N TYR A 247 25.76 1.26 18.60
CA TYR A 247 26.78 2.21 18.19
C TYR A 247 28.04 1.51 17.65
N ASN A 248 28.56 0.52 18.39
CA ASN A 248 29.72 -0.25 17.95
C ASN A 248 29.46 -1.01 16.63
N LYS A 249 28.23 -1.48 16.43
CA LYS A 249 27.81 -2.12 15.18
C LYS A 249 27.84 -1.14 14.00
N CYS A 250 27.38 0.10 14.19
CA CYS A 250 27.50 1.14 13.17
C CYS A 250 28.96 1.37 12.75
N ILE A 251 29.90 1.50 13.71
CA ILE A 251 31.33 1.66 13.39
C ILE A 251 31.85 0.49 12.56
N LYS A 252 31.49 -0.75 12.91
CA LYS A 252 31.89 -1.92 12.13
C LYS A 252 31.35 -1.85 10.70
N CYS A 253 30.10 -1.45 10.51
CA CYS A 253 29.50 -1.28 9.19
C CYS A 253 30.20 -0.21 8.34
N GLU A 254 30.93 0.75 8.92
CA GLU A 254 31.76 1.69 8.14
C GLU A 254 33.07 1.04 7.62
N ASN A 255 33.52 -0.07 8.21
CA ASN A 255 34.76 -0.74 7.84
C ASN A 255 34.56 -1.66 6.61
N GLN A 256 35.34 -1.44 5.56
CA GLN A 256 35.27 -2.21 4.30
C GLN A 256 35.52 -3.71 4.47
N ILE A 257 36.39 -4.12 5.40
CA ILE A 257 36.67 -5.54 5.67
C ILE A 257 35.42 -6.19 6.24
N TYR A 258 34.79 -5.56 7.22
CA TYR A 258 33.55 -6.06 7.82
C TYR A 258 32.39 -6.07 6.82
N GLN A 259 32.27 -5.05 5.97
CA GLN A 259 31.29 -5.05 4.87
C GLN A 259 31.48 -6.28 3.96
N ASN A 260 32.72 -6.62 3.62
CA ASN A 260 33.01 -7.81 2.81
C ASN A 260 32.64 -9.11 3.54
N GLU A 261 32.99 -9.24 4.82
CA GLU A 261 32.61 -10.40 5.64
C GLU A 261 31.09 -10.60 5.69
N ILE A 262 30.35 -9.50 5.88
CA ILE A 262 28.88 -9.52 5.90
C ILE A 262 28.30 -9.91 4.54
N LEU A 263 28.80 -9.33 3.44
CA LEU A 263 28.33 -9.70 2.11
C LEU A 263 28.64 -11.16 1.77
N GLN A 264 29.82 -11.66 2.15
CA GLN A 264 30.21 -13.07 1.97
C GLN A 264 29.35 -14.03 2.79
N LYS A 265 28.83 -13.57 3.94
CA LYS A 265 27.94 -14.36 4.79
C LYS A 265 26.56 -14.57 4.15
N TYR A 266 26.03 -13.58 3.43
CA TYR A 266 24.63 -13.59 2.98
C TYR A 266 24.44 -13.68 1.45
N TYR A 267 25.46 -13.37 0.65
CA TYR A 267 25.44 -13.44 -0.81
C TYR A 267 26.53 -14.38 -1.34
N LYS A 268 26.26 -15.03 -2.48
CA LYS A 268 27.25 -15.86 -3.18
C LYS A 268 28.38 -15.01 -3.75
N ASN A 269 29.61 -15.52 -3.79
CA ASN A 269 30.81 -14.78 -4.23
C ASN A 269 30.64 -14.03 -5.57
N GLU A 270 30.03 -14.67 -6.57
CA GLU A 270 29.77 -14.07 -7.89
C GLU A 270 28.88 -12.82 -7.82
N LEU A 271 27.95 -12.78 -6.86
CA LEU A 271 27.01 -11.68 -6.69
C LEU A 271 27.62 -10.50 -5.91
N ILE A 272 28.64 -10.76 -5.09
CA ILE A 272 29.28 -9.74 -4.26
C ILE A 272 29.98 -8.70 -5.12
N GLU A 273 30.64 -9.11 -6.20
CA GLU A 273 31.27 -8.18 -7.14
C GLU A 273 30.24 -7.27 -7.79
N ILE A 274 29.10 -7.82 -8.23
CA ILE A 274 27.97 -7.05 -8.79
C ILE A 274 27.45 -6.03 -7.78
N ILE A 275 27.25 -6.44 -6.52
CA ILE A 275 26.79 -5.54 -5.45
C ILE A 275 27.80 -4.42 -5.22
N LYS A 276 29.09 -4.75 -5.16
CA LYS A 276 30.16 -3.78 -4.97
C LYS A 276 30.26 -2.81 -6.12
N GLU A 277 30.19 -3.27 -7.36
CA GLU A 277 30.18 -2.39 -8.53
C GLU A 277 28.97 -1.46 -8.52
N THR A 278 27.79 -2.00 -8.20
CA THR A 278 26.53 -1.23 -8.14
C THR A 278 26.54 -0.19 -7.02
N LEU A 279 27.17 -0.50 -5.88
CA LEU A 279 27.19 0.35 -4.68
C LEU A 279 28.53 1.04 -4.44
N HIS A 280 29.49 0.95 -5.36
CA HIS A 280 30.85 1.47 -5.18
C HIS A 280 30.85 2.97 -4.82
N TYR A 281 29.94 3.72 -5.44
CA TYR A 281 29.79 5.15 -5.23
C TYR A 281 28.74 5.52 -4.17
N ASN A 282 28.04 4.54 -3.60
CA ASN A 282 26.92 4.70 -2.69
C ASN A 282 27.23 4.02 -1.33
N ILE A 283 28.20 4.61 -0.63
CA ILE A 283 28.80 4.03 0.57
C ILE A 283 27.78 3.93 1.71
N LEU A 284 26.91 4.93 1.88
CA LEU A 284 25.93 4.93 2.97
C LEU A 284 24.85 3.88 2.75
N SER A 285 24.44 3.63 1.50
CA SER A 285 23.49 2.56 1.16
C SER A 285 24.07 1.19 1.47
N LEU A 286 25.35 0.97 1.16
CA LEU A 286 26.05 -0.26 1.51
C LEU A 286 26.14 -0.44 3.05
N GLN A 287 26.45 0.63 3.77
CA GLN A 287 26.44 0.62 5.25
C GLN A 287 25.05 0.27 5.82
N CYS A 288 23.99 0.85 5.25
CA CYS A 288 22.61 0.52 5.60
C CYS A 288 22.29 -0.95 5.35
N LEU A 289 22.70 -1.48 4.19
CA LEU A 289 22.50 -2.89 3.84
C LEU A 289 23.18 -3.81 4.87
N CYS A 290 24.47 -3.58 5.15
CA CYS A 290 25.21 -4.38 6.12
C CYS A 290 24.59 -4.33 7.52
N TYR A 291 24.21 -3.14 7.99
CA TYR A 291 23.57 -2.99 9.30
C TYR A 291 22.23 -3.73 9.35
N LEU A 292 21.41 -3.57 8.31
CA LEU A 292 20.08 -4.16 8.25
C LEU A 292 20.14 -5.69 8.18
N LEU A 293 21.05 -6.26 7.38
CA LEU A 293 21.27 -7.72 7.33
C LEU A 293 21.60 -8.27 8.71
N GLU A 294 22.54 -7.63 9.41
CA GLU A 294 22.95 -8.09 10.73
C GLU A 294 21.87 -7.83 11.80
N PHE A 295 21.05 -6.78 11.66
CA PHE A 295 19.89 -6.55 12.52
C PHE A 295 18.84 -7.64 12.35
N ILE A 296 18.50 -7.98 11.11
CA ILE A 296 17.54 -9.04 10.80
C ILE A 296 18.09 -10.39 11.27
N HIS A 297 19.37 -10.66 11.05
CA HIS A 297 20.02 -11.90 11.49
C HIS A 297 19.96 -12.10 13.01
N GLU A 298 20.19 -11.04 13.80
CA GLU A 298 20.05 -11.13 15.28
C GLU A 298 18.64 -11.45 15.74
N HIS A 299 17.62 -11.06 14.96
CA HIS A 299 16.22 -11.30 15.30
C HIS A 299 15.76 -12.68 14.83
N ASN A 300 15.90 -12.92 13.54
CA ASN A 300 15.57 -14.17 12.91
C ASN A 300 16.56 -14.45 11.76
N PRO A 301 17.57 -15.31 12.01
CA PRO A 301 18.59 -15.65 11.01
C PRO A 301 18.03 -16.12 9.68
N SER A 302 16.93 -16.86 9.70
CA SER A 302 16.33 -17.40 8.47
C SER A 302 15.85 -16.30 7.50
N LEU A 303 15.50 -15.12 8.02
CA LEU A 303 14.97 -14.02 7.18
C LEU A 303 16.01 -13.36 6.28
N VAL A 304 17.30 -13.64 6.46
CA VAL A 304 18.37 -13.19 5.55
C VAL A 304 18.89 -14.32 4.64
N ASP A 305 18.33 -15.53 4.75
CA ASP A 305 18.66 -16.62 3.83
C ASP A 305 18.11 -16.32 2.44
N VAL A 306 18.95 -16.45 1.41
CA VAL A 306 18.61 -16.31 -0.01
C VAL A 306 17.77 -15.05 -0.30
N LEU A 307 18.42 -13.88 -0.15
CA LEU A 307 17.86 -12.59 -0.54
C LEU A 307 18.08 -12.31 -2.03
N ASP A 308 17.17 -11.54 -2.61
CA ASP A 308 17.35 -11.02 -3.97
C ASP A 308 18.48 -9.98 -4.01
N LEU A 309 19.12 -9.84 -5.17
CA LEU A 309 20.11 -8.78 -5.41
C LEU A 309 19.52 -7.39 -5.07
N PRO A 310 20.25 -6.54 -4.34
CA PRO A 310 19.84 -5.17 -4.06
C PRO A 310 19.58 -4.37 -5.34
N VAL A 311 18.36 -3.82 -5.47
CA VAL A 311 17.99 -2.94 -6.59
C VAL A 311 18.24 -1.49 -6.21
N PHE A 312 19.11 -0.81 -6.96
CA PHE A 312 19.42 0.61 -6.76
C PHE A 312 18.44 1.50 -7.53
N ASN A 313 17.69 2.33 -6.81
CA ASN A 313 16.53 3.06 -7.36
C ASN A 313 16.87 4.43 -7.98
N ASN A 314 18.11 4.92 -7.93
CA ASN A 314 18.50 6.23 -8.49
C ASN A 314 18.65 6.27 -10.03
N GLN A 315 18.14 5.30 -10.78
CA GLN A 315 18.44 5.21 -12.20
C GLN A 315 17.83 6.36 -13.02
N ASN A 316 18.59 6.89 -14.00
CA ASN A 316 18.29 8.04 -14.88
C ASN A 316 17.04 7.90 -15.76
N GLN A 317 16.21 6.86 -15.60
CA GLN A 317 15.03 6.60 -16.44
C GLN A 317 13.71 6.88 -15.72
N ARG A 318 13.74 7.30 -14.45
CA ARG A 318 12.56 7.63 -13.63
C ARG A 318 12.15 9.09 -13.84
N CYS A 319 10.84 9.34 -13.81
CA CYS A 319 10.28 10.68 -13.66
C CYS A 319 10.34 11.10 -12.19
N ILE A 320 10.98 12.23 -11.91
CA ILE A 320 11.15 12.77 -10.57
C ILE A 320 9.86 13.49 -10.15
N LEU A 321 9.28 13.03 -9.03
CA LEU A 321 8.04 13.56 -8.47
C LEU A 321 8.37 14.41 -7.24
N ALA A 322 8.48 15.72 -7.43
CA ALA A 322 8.91 16.66 -6.39
C ALA A 322 7.73 17.25 -5.59
N ASN A 323 8.01 17.91 -4.47
CA ASN A 323 7.05 18.59 -3.60
C ASN A 323 5.86 17.70 -3.19
N HIS A 324 6.13 16.47 -2.74
CA HIS A 324 5.10 15.54 -2.27
C HIS A 324 3.99 15.23 -3.30
N SER A 325 4.31 15.25 -4.61
CA SER A 325 3.35 15.14 -5.71
C SER A 325 2.37 13.96 -5.59
N LEU A 326 2.84 12.79 -5.13
CA LEU A 326 1.98 11.61 -4.96
C LEU A 326 0.85 11.84 -3.94
N LYS A 327 1.11 12.60 -2.87
CA LYS A 327 0.14 12.95 -1.84
C LYS A 327 -0.74 14.13 -2.29
N GLN A 328 -0.14 15.18 -2.88
CA GLN A 328 -0.89 16.36 -3.35
C GLN A 328 -1.90 16.02 -4.47
N LEU A 329 -1.56 15.06 -5.33
CA LEU A 329 -2.42 14.54 -6.39
C LEU A 329 -3.39 13.43 -5.92
N ASN A 330 -3.42 13.11 -4.62
CA ASN A 330 -4.25 12.04 -4.04
C ASN A 330 -4.01 10.65 -4.67
N ILE A 331 -2.78 10.39 -5.14
CA ILE A 331 -2.38 9.06 -5.62
C ILE A 331 -2.18 8.10 -4.45
N LEU A 332 -1.53 8.59 -3.40
CA LEU A 332 -1.43 7.94 -2.10
C LEU A 332 -2.24 8.69 -1.04
N SER A 333 -2.55 8.02 0.07
CA SER A 333 -3.25 8.65 1.19
C SER A 333 -2.36 9.71 1.84
N GLN A 334 -3.00 10.78 2.31
CA GLN A 334 -2.31 11.83 3.07
C GLN A 334 -2.22 11.49 4.57
N TYR A 335 -3.13 10.66 5.08
CA TYR A 335 -3.21 10.25 6.49
C TYR A 335 -3.54 8.75 6.59
N THR A 336 -3.19 8.10 7.70
CA THR A 336 -3.38 6.63 7.88
C THR A 336 -4.73 6.26 8.52
N ASN A 337 -5.56 7.25 8.88
CA ASN A 337 -6.82 7.08 9.61
C ASN A 337 -8.02 7.78 8.95
N ASP A 338 -7.90 8.13 7.66
CA ASP A 338 -8.93 8.95 7.01
C ASP A 338 -10.06 8.07 6.45
N GLN A 339 -11.33 8.44 6.68
CA GLN A 339 -12.48 7.73 6.08
C GLN A 339 -12.43 7.77 4.54
N TYR A 340 -11.66 8.71 3.99
CA TYR A 340 -11.43 8.91 2.56
C TYR A 340 -10.23 8.13 2.01
N ASP A 341 -9.50 7.37 2.82
CA ASP A 341 -8.37 6.55 2.36
C ASP A 341 -8.77 5.55 1.28
N LYS A 342 -10.05 5.17 1.18
CA LYS A 342 -10.55 4.28 0.13
C LYS A 342 -10.59 4.94 -1.27
N TYR A 343 -10.48 6.27 -1.36
CA TYR A 343 -10.60 7.05 -2.61
C TYR A 343 -9.25 7.54 -3.17
N THR A 344 -8.13 6.92 -2.80
CA THR A 344 -6.85 7.22 -3.45
C THR A 344 -6.81 6.63 -4.86
N LEU A 345 -6.07 7.26 -5.78
CA LEU A 345 -5.93 6.74 -7.14
C LEU A 345 -5.41 5.30 -7.12
N GLU A 346 -4.38 5.02 -6.32
CA GLU A 346 -3.76 3.69 -6.21
C GLU A 346 -4.79 2.61 -5.90
N ARG A 347 -5.68 2.82 -4.93
CA ARG A 347 -6.71 1.86 -4.57
C ARG A 347 -7.82 1.72 -5.61
N ILE A 348 -8.17 2.81 -6.30
CA ILE A 348 -9.20 2.80 -7.35
C ILE A 348 -8.74 2.01 -8.58
N ILE A 349 -7.47 2.16 -8.97
CA ILE A 349 -6.99 1.60 -10.26
C ILE A 349 -6.21 0.28 -10.10
N ASN A 350 -5.78 -0.10 -8.89
CA ASN A 350 -5.09 -1.37 -8.66
C ASN A 350 -6.09 -2.53 -8.64
N LEU A 351 -6.50 -2.98 -9.83
CA LEU A 351 -7.47 -4.06 -10.04
C LEU A 351 -6.84 -5.47 -10.10
N CYS A 352 -5.54 -5.59 -9.74
CA CYS A 352 -4.85 -6.87 -9.70
C CYS A 352 -5.53 -7.84 -8.72
N LYS A 353 -5.60 -9.11 -9.09
CA LYS A 353 -6.26 -10.16 -8.28
C LYS A 353 -5.31 -10.82 -7.29
N THR A 354 -4.04 -10.93 -7.66
CA THR A 354 -3.01 -11.57 -6.84
C THR A 354 -2.23 -10.54 -6.02
N ASN A 355 -1.72 -10.93 -4.85
CA ASN A 355 -0.94 -10.02 -4.00
C ASN A 355 0.38 -9.58 -4.66
N MET A 356 1.05 -10.49 -5.37
CA MET A 356 2.24 -10.17 -6.18
C MET A 356 1.94 -9.16 -7.30
N GLY A 357 0.81 -9.32 -8.01
CA GLY A 357 0.34 -8.35 -8.99
C GLY A 357 0.06 -6.98 -8.36
N LYS A 358 -0.66 -6.94 -7.23
CA LYS A 358 -0.95 -5.70 -6.49
C LYS A 358 0.33 -4.97 -6.07
N ARG A 359 1.31 -5.68 -5.52
CA ARG A 359 2.63 -5.13 -5.15
C ARG A 359 3.33 -4.52 -6.36
N LYS A 360 3.39 -5.25 -7.48
CA LYS A 360 4.08 -4.78 -8.69
C LYS A 360 3.37 -3.62 -9.38
N PHE A 361 2.02 -3.65 -9.43
CA PHE A 361 1.23 -2.55 -9.97
C PHE A 361 1.49 -1.25 -9.18
N ARG A 362 1.48 -1.33 -7.84
CA ARG A 362 1.83 -0.21 -6.98
C ARG A 362 3.25 0.30 -7.27
N GLN A 363 4.23 -0.59 -7.43
CA GLN A 363 5.60 -0.19 -7.80
C GLN A 363 5.64 0.59 -9.12
N ILE A 364 4.91 0.13 -10.14
CA ILE A 364 4.85 0.77 -11.48
C ILE A 364 4.19 2.15 -11.42
N LEU A 365 3.07 2.28 -10.71
CA LEU A 365 2.33 3.54 -10.59
C LEU A 365 3.15 4.62 -9.85
N LEU A 366 3.86 4.23 -8.80
CA LEU A 366 4.60 5.17 -7.95
C LEU A 366 5.99 5.53 -8.49
N ASN A 367 6.45 4.83 -9.54
CA ASN A 367 7.72 5.08 -10.22
C ASN A 367 7.50 5.24 -11.74
N PRO A 368 6.83 6.32 -12.19
CA PRO A 368 6.67 6.60 -13.61
C PRO A 368 8.03 6.70 -14.31
N ILE A 369 8.09 6.25 -15.56
CA ILE A 369 9.32 6.18 -16.36
C ILE A 369 9.30 7.18 -17.52
N CYS A 370 10.49 7.50 -18.02
CA CYS A 370 10.68 8.36 -19.20
C CYS A 370 11.05 7.56 -20.46
N ASN A 371 11.29 6.25 -20.33
CA ASN A 371 11.73 5.39 -21.42
C ASN A 371 10.58 5.12 -22.43
N ILE A 372 10.69 5.74 -23.61
CA ILE A 372 9.65 5.70 -24.65
C ILE A 372 9.41 4.29 -25.18
N ASP A 373 10.47 3.50 -25.36
CA ASP A 373 10.35 2.15 -25.92
C ASP A 373 9.61 1.23 -24.94
N GLN A 374 9.90 1.34 -23.64
CA GLN A 374 9.18 0.61 -22.60
C GLN A 374 7.71 1.04 -22.51
N LEU A 375 7.42 2.34 -22.61
CA LEU A 375 6.05 2.86 -22.59
C LEU A 375 5.25 2.39 -23.81
N ASN A 376 5.80 2.50 -25.02
CA ASN A 376 5.15 2.02 -26.24
C ASN A 376 4.93 0.50 -26.21
N ASN A 377 5.92 -0.27 -25.76
CA ASN A 377 5.77 -1.72 -25.57
C ASN A 377 4.60 -2.04 -24.62
N SER A 378 4.47 -1.29 -23.51
CA SER A 378 3.35 -1.42 -22.57
C SER A 378 2.01 -1.08 -23.23
N TYR A 379 1.92 0.00 -24.01
CA TYR A 379 0.67 0.35 -24.68
C TYR A 379 0.27 -0.67 -25.75
N ASP A 380 1.24 -1.16 -26.52
CA ASP A 380 1.02 -2.09 -27.63
C ASP A 380 0.63 -3.50 -27.16
N ILE A 381 1.08 -3.91 -25.98
CA ILE A 381 0.65 -5.19 -25.39
C ILE A 381 -0.76 -5.08 -24.79
N ILE A 382 -1.10 -3.95 -24.17
CA ILE A 382 -2.45 -3.68 -23.66
C ILE A 382 -3.47 -3.73 -24.81
N GLU A 383 -3.20 -3.02 -25.91
CA GLU A 383 -4.04 -3.02 -27.10
C GLU A 383 -4.24 -4.43 -27.68
N HIS A 384 -3.14 -5.20 -27.74
CA HIS A 384 -3.18 -6.56 -28.25
C HIS A 384 -4.07 -7.48 -27.40
N VAL A 385 -3.95 -7.42 -26.07
CA VAL A 385 -4.75 -8.24 -25.15
C VAL A 385 -6.20 -7.80 -25.13
N TYR A 386 -6.47 -6.49 -25.16
CA TYR A 386 -7.81 -5.93 -25.20
C TYR A 386 -8.64 -6.49 -26.37
N ASN A 387 -8.01 -6.65 -27.55
CA ASN A 387 -8.65 -7.16 -28.76
C ASN A 387 -8.90 -8.69 -28.78
N LYS A 388 -8.46 -9.43 -27.75
CA LYS A 388 -8.48 -10.92 -27.73
C LYS A 388 -9.46 -11.52 -26.72
N GLU A 389 -10.21 -10.70 -25.99
CA GLU A 389 -11.22 -11.11 -24.99
C GLU A 389 -10.71 -12.08 -23.89
N TYR A 390 -9.40 -12.10 -23.61
CA TYR A 390 -8.83 -13.03 -22.62
C TYR A 390 -9.30 -12.76 -21.17
N ILE A 391 -9.68 -11.51 -20.89
CA ILE A 391 -9.94 -10.98 -19.54
C ILE A 391 -11.01 -11.75 -18.78
N THR A 392 -12.10 -12.17 -19.42
CA THR A 392 -13.20 -12.89 -18.75
C THR A 392 -12.77 -14.26 -18.23
N LYS A 393 -11.84 -14.92 -18.94
CA LYS A 393 -11.26 -16.20 -18.53
C LYS A 393 -10.22 -15.98 -17.44
N TRP A 394 -9.33 -15.00 -17.59
CA TRP A 394 -8.30 -14.71 -16.60
C TRP A 394 -8.89 -14.27 -15.26
N ASP A 395 -9.98 -13.50 -15.25
CA ASP A 395 -10.65 -13.03 -14.02
C ASP A 395 -11.03 -14.18 -13.08
N LYS A 396 -11.61 -15.26 -13.63
CA LYS A 396 -12.04 -16.44 -12.87
C LYS A 396 -10.88 -17.26 -12.31
N GLU A 397 -9.76 -17.27 -13.01
CA GLU A 397 -8.60 -18.10 -12.66
C GLU A 397 -7.64 -17.36 -11.72
N LEU A 398 -7.36 -16.07 -11.98
CA LEU A 398 -6.46 -15.24 -11.18
C LEU A 398 -6.94 -15.02 -9.74
N ILE A 399 -8.26 -14.95 -9.51
CA ILE A 399 -8.80 -14.75 -8.15
C ILE A 399 -8.49 -15.91 -7.21
N ASN A 400 -8.28 -17.10 -7.75
CA ASN A 400 -7.97 -18.30 -6.98
C ASN A 400 -6.46 -18.47 -6.76
N ILE A 401 -5.62 -17.68 -7.44
CA ILE A 401 -4.17 -17.78 -7.31
C ILE A 401 -3.71 -17.04 -6.06
N ARG A 402 -3.15 -17.79 -5.12
CA ARG A 402 -2.54 -17.28 -3.88
C ARG A 402 -1.14 -16.76 -4.11
N ASP A 403 -0.56 -16.13 -3.09
CA ASP A 403 0.74 -15.44 -3.16
C ASP A 403 1.92 -16.41 -3.33
N ILE A 404 2.35 -16.59 -4.58
CA ILE A 404 3.44 -17.50 -4.97
C ILE A 404 4.78 -17.02 -4.39
N GLU A 405 5.06 -15.72 -4.36
CA GLU A 405 6.29 -15.17 -3.76
C GLU A 405 6.40 -15.54 -2.28
N ARG A 406 5.28 -15.44 -1.54
CA ARG A 406 5.25 -15.81 -0.11
C ARG A 406 5.45 -17.31 0.09
N LEU A 407 4.91 -18.15 -0.79
CA LEU A 407 5.16 -19.60 -0.79
C LEU A 407 6.65 -19.92 -1.06
N LYS A 408 7.29 -19.23 -2.02
CA LYS A 408 8.74 -19.32 -2.24
C LYS A 408 9.49 -19.01 -0.95
N ARG A 409 9.12 -17.91 -0.31
CA ARG A 409 9.77 -17.46 0.92
C ARG A 409 9.61 -18.49 2.02
N LYS A 410 8.43 -19.10 2.19
CA LYS A 410 8.23 -20.22 3.13
C LYS A 410 9.16 -21.40 2.85
N CYS A 411 9.37 -21.74 1.58
CA CYS A 411 10.28 -22.81 1.18
C CYS A 411 11.72 -22.53 1.61
N ILE A 412 12.23 -21.32 1.29
CA ILE A 412 13.56 -20.87 1.70
C ILE A 412 13.72 -20.89 3.23
N LEU A 413 12.69 -20.45 3.95
CA LEU A 413 12.66 -20.44 5.42
C LEU A 413 12.47 -21.83 6.03
N LYS A 414 12.30 -22.89 5.22
CA LYS A 414 11.97 -24.26 5.62
C LYS A 414 10.71 -24.36 6.49
N LYS A 415 9.75 -23.47 6.23
CA LYS A 415 8.45 -23.38 6.92
C LYS A 415 7.27 -23.74 6.02
N ILE A 416 7.54 -24.27 4.82
CA ILE A 416 6.49 -24.72 3.92
C ILE A 416 5.77 -25.92 4.55
N SER A 417 4.43 -25.87 4.61
CA SER A 417 3.59 -26.93 5.16
C SER A 417 2.95 -27.78 4.05
N PRO A 418 2.40 -28.98 4.35
CA PRO A 418 1.67 -29.75 3.36
C PRO A 418 0.48 -28.98 2.75
N TYR A 419 -0.20 -28.15 3.55
CA TYR A 419 -1.25 -27.27 3.05
C TYR A 419 -0.74 -26.25 2.01
N ASP A 420 0.47 -25.73 2.19
CA ASP A 420 1.10 -24.84 1.22
C ASP A 420 1.35 -25.57 -0.13
N PHE A 421 1.73 -26.85 -0.11
CA PHE A 421 1.83 -27.68 -1.33
C PHE A 421 0.46 -27.92 -2.00
N TYR A 422 -0.62 -28.08 -1.22
CA TYR A 422 -1.98 -28.11 -1.76
C TYR A 422 -2.32 -26.79 -2.48
N CYS A 423 -2.03 -25.65 -1.84
CA CYS A 423 -2.24 -24.33 -2.42
C CYS A 423 -1.40 -24.11 -3.68
N LEU A 424 -0.14 -24.52 -3.67
CA LEU A 424 0.73 -24.45 -4.83
C LEU A 424 0.18 -25.30 -5.98
N ASN A 425 -0.27 -26.52 -5.71
CA ASN A 425 -0.86 -27.36 -6.74
C ASN A 425 -2.12 -26.73 -7.34
N ASP A 426 -3.00 -26.18 -6.51
CA ASP A 426 -4.18 -25.44 -6.99
C ASP A 426 -3.77 -24.24 -7.86
N ASN A 427 -2.83 -23.42 -7.40
CA ASN A 427 -2.26 -22.31 -8.18
C ASN A 427 -1.77 -22.80 -9.55
N LEU A 428 -0.96 -23.85 -9.60
CA LEU A 428 -0.40 -24.41 -10.84
C LEU A 428 -1.49 -24.92 -11.79
N LEU A 429 -2.58 -25.50 -11.27
CA LEU A 429 -3.73 -25.92 -12.07
C LEU A 429 -4.47 -24.73 -12.69
N GLN A 430 -4.69 -23.64 -11.93
CA GLN A 430 -5.28 -22.41 -12.46
C GLN A 430 -4.37 -21.78 -13.54
N ILE A 431 -3.06 -21.70 -13.27
CA ILE A 431 -2.05 -21.17 -14.20
C ILE A 431 -2.02 -21.99 -15.49
N LYS A 432 -2.10 -23.32 -15.40
CA LYS A 432 -2.16 -24.20 -16.58
C LYS A 432 -3.39 -23.94 -17.44
N LYS A 433 -4.54 -23.62 -16.85
CA LYS A 433 -5.75 -23.22 -17.61
C LYS A 433 -5.55 -21.87 -18.29
N ILE A 434 -4.96 -20.90 -17.59
CA ILE A 434 -4.60 -19.59 -18.16
C ILE A 434 -3.66 -19.78 -19.36
N ILE A 435 -2.58 -20.54 -19.22
CA ILE A 435 -1.61 -20.82 -20.29
C ILE A 435 -2.32 -21.37 -21.53
N LYS A 436 -3.26 -22.32 -21.36
CA LYS A 436 -4.06 -22.86 -22.48
C LYS A 436 -4.84 -21.80 -23.27
N THR A 437 -5.20 -20.68 -22.64
CA THR A 437 -5.90 -19.58 -23.33
C THR A 437 -4.99 -18.75 -24.24
N VAL A 438 -3.69 -18.70 -23.94
CA VAL A 438 -2.72 -17.82 -24.62
C VAL A 438 -1.68 -18.56 -25.47
N THR A 439 -1.63 -19.90 -25.44
CA THR A 439 -0.58 -20.70 -26.11
C THR A 439 -0.41 -20.45 -27.62
N LYS A 440 -1.44 -19.97 -28.32
CA LYS A 440 -1.37 -19.68 -29.77
C LYS A 440 -0.93 -18.25 -30.08
N ASP A 441 -0.75 -17.42 -29.06
CA ASP A 441 -0.49 -15.99 -29.21
C ASP A 441 1.01 -15.71 -29.30
N LYS A 442 1.51 -15.52 -30.53
CA LYS A 442 2.94 -15.28 -30.78
C LYS A 442 3.47 -14.01 -30.12
N LYS A 443 2.64 -12.96 -29.94
CA LYS A 443 3.09 -11.70 -29.33
C LYS A 443 3.26 -11.87 -27.83
N LEU A 444 2.31 -12.56 -27.18
CA LEU A 444 2.41 -12.87 -25.76
C LEU A 444 3.47 -13.93 -25.46
N GLU A 445 3.70 -14.91 -26.35
CA GLU A 445 4.77 -15.91 -26.19
C GLU A 445 6.13 -15.25 -25.97
N LYS A 446 6.47 -14.23 -26.78
CA LYS A 446 7.76 -13.53 -26.69
C LYS A 446 7.94 -12.76 -25.38
N ILE A 447 6.85 -12.32 -24.76
CA ILE A 447 6.89 -11.43 -23.59
C ILE A 447 6.76 -12.24 -22.30
N LEU A 448 5.87 -13.24 -22.29
CA LEU A 448 5.52 -14.03 -21.12
C LEU A 448 6.15 -15.44 -21.11
N ASN A 449 6.97 -15.79 -22.11
CA ASN A 449 7.63 -17.09 -22.23
C ASN A 449 6.67 -18.29 -22.01
N ILE A 450 5.50 -18.25 -22.65
CA ILE A 450 4.37 -19.15 -22.35
C ILE A 450 4.79 -20.63 -22.49
N SER A 451 5.58 -20.98 -23.50
CA SER A 451 6.07 -22.35 -23.70
C SER A 451 7.00 -22.84 -22.58
N LYS A 452 7.92 -22.00 -22.09
CA LYS A 452 8.79 -22.29 -20.92
C LYS A 452 7.93 -22.50 -19.68
N ASN A 453 7.00 -21.57 -19.43
CA ASN A 453 6.12 -21.62 -18.27
C ASN A 453 5.14 -22.81 -18.27
N SER A 454 4.69 -23.25 -19.44
CA SER A 454 3.89 -24.49 -19.57
C SER A 454 4.69 -25.74 -19.17
N LYS A 455 5.98 -25.81 -19.53
CA LYS A 455 6.87 -26.90 -19.15
C LYS A 455 7.15 -26.86 -17.65
N ASN A 456 7.47 -25.68 -17.12
CA ASN A 456 7.73 -25.47 -15.69
C ASN A 456 6.53 -25.88 -14.83
N CYS A 457 5.31 -25.45 -15.20
CA CYS A 457 4.09 -25.85 -14.50
C CYS A 457 3.90 -27.37 -14.49
N THR A 458 4.15 -28.01 -15.63
CA THR A 458 4.01 -29.46 -15.74
C THR A 458 5.06 -30.20 -14.91
N SER A 459 6.28 -29.67 -14.83
CA SER A 459 7.37 -30.21 -14.00
C SER A 459 7.02 -30.16 -12.52
N LEU A 460 6.56 -29.00 -12.02
CA LEU A 460 6.17 -28.83 -10.62
C LEU A 460 4.96 -29.68 -10.23
N ILE A 461 3.93 -29.74 -11.09
CA ILE A 461 2.76 -30.62 -10.85
C ILE A 461 3.21 -32.08 -10.77
N LYS A 462 4.07 -32.55 -11.68
CA LYS A 462 4.59 -33.92 -11.65
C LYS A 462 5.37 -34.22 -10.37
N PHE A 463 6.16 -33.26 -9.88
CA PHE A 463 6.87 -33.40 -8.61
C PHE A 463 5.89 -33.57 -7.45
N ILE A 464 4.91 -32.68 -7.36
CA ILE A 464 3.90 -32.71 -6.29
C ILE A 464 3.09 -34.02 -6.37
N ASP A 465 2.63 -34.40 -7.56
CA ASP A 465 1.89 -35.63 -7.81
C ASP A 465 2.73 -36.89 -7.53
N LYS A 466 4.06 -36.84 -7.61
CA LYS A 466 4.93 -37.98 -7.28
C LYS A 466 4.90 -38.26 -5.78
N TYR A 467 4.96 -37.22 -4.95
CA TYR A 467 5.20 -37.36 -3.51
C TYR A 467 3.95 -37.18 -2.64
N PHE A 468 2.96 -36.39 -3.04
CA PHE A 468 1.88 -35.97 -2.15
C PHE A 468 0.49 -36.53 -2.50
N ILE A 469 -0.29 -36.85 -1.47
CA ILE A 469 -1.73 -37.11 -1.54
C ILE A 469 -2.44 -35.77 -1.33
N ILE A 470 -2.67 -35.04 -2.42
CA ILE A 470 -3.12 -33.64 -2.42
C ILE A 470 -4.36 -33.38 -1.56
N ASN A 471 -5.33 -34.29 -1.55
CA ASN A 471 -6.55 -34.11 -0.76
C ASN A 471 -6.31 -34.18 0.76
N GLU A 472 -5.33 -34.97 1.20
CA GLU A 472 -4.96 -35.05 2.62
C GLU A 472 -4.14 -33.84 3.04
N CYS A 473 -3.26 -33.33 2.16
CA CYS A 473 -2.50 -32.09 2.38
C CYS A 473 -3.38 -30.90 2.79
N LYS A 474 -4.61 -30.80 2.25
CA LYS A 474 -5.58 -29.76 2.59
C LYS A 474 -5.95 -29.73 4.08
N ASN A 475 -5.90 -30.86 4.77
CA ASN A 475 -6.32 -30.98 6.17
C ASN A 475 -5.22 -30.58 7.17
N HIS A 476 -3.99 -30.38 6.70
CA HIS A 476 -2.82 -30.11 7.54
C HIS A 476 -2.44 -28.62 7.54
N GLN A 477 -3.24 -27.79 8.23
CA GLN A 477 -3.03 -26.34 8.27
C GLN A 477 -1.64 -25.93 8.80
N SER A 478 -1.12 -24.83 8.24
CA SER A 478 0.26 -24.34 8.35
C SER A 478 0.77 -24.07 9.77
N ASN A 479 -0.07 -23.52 10.66
CA ASN A 479 0.40 -22.93 11.92
C ASN A 479 0.91 -23.95 12.95
N TYR A 480 0.79 -25.24 12.66
CA TYR A 480 1.07 -26.30 13.63
C TYR A 480 1.95 -27.42 13.10
N PHE A 481 2.39 -27.46 11.84
CA PHE A 481 3.03 -28.67 11.29
C PHE A 481 4.13 -29.26 12.20
N ASP A 482 5.12 -28.44 12.60
CA ASP A 482 6.20 -28.84 13.52
C ASP A 482 5.69 -29.23 14.93
N LYS A 483 4.60 -28.63 15.40
CA LYS A 483 3.98 -28.90 16.72
C LYS A 483 3.05 -30.11 16.70
N SER A 484 2.32 -30.34 15.61
CA SER A 484 1.48 -31.52 15.39
C SER A 484 2.34 -32.77 15.23
N LEU A 485 3.59 -32.63 14.74
CA LEU A 485 4.56 -33.74 14.68
C LEU A 485 4.92 -34.24 16.08
N GLN A 486 4.78 -33.38 17.09
CA GLN A 486 5.01 -33.71 18.49
C GLN A 486 3.75 -34.26 19.19
N GLN A 487 2.58 -34.16 18.57
CA GLN A 487 1.29 -34.60 19.14
C GLN A 487 0.77 -35.91 18.53
N ASN A 488 1.51 -36.54 17.61
CA ASN A 488 1.23 -37.84 16.98
C ASN A 488 -0.14 -37.96 16.27
N ASP A 489 -0.79 -36.85 15.91
CA ASP A 489 -2.16 -36.82 15.38
C ASP A 489 -2.20 -36.57 13.86
N PHE A 490 -1.43 -37.35 13.10
CA PHE A 490 -1.29 -37.18 11.66
C PHE A 490 -1.88 -38.31 10.84
N LYS A 491 -2.64 -37.91 9.81
CA LYS A 491 -2.95 -38.76 8.66
C LYS A 491 -1.80 -38.72 7.66
N ASN A 492 -1.58 -39.85 6.98
CA ASN A 492 -0.60 -39.93 5.92
C ASN A 492 -1.00 -39.04 4.72
N PHE A 493 -0.15 -38.10 4.36
CA PHE A 493 -0.28 -37.25 3.17
C PHE A 493 0.80 -37.53 2.12
N ILE A 494 1.71 -38.48 2.35
CA ILE A 494 2.79 -38.86 1.43
C ILE A 494 2.38 -40.12 0.66
N LYS A 495 2.64 -40.14 -0.65
CA LYS A 495 2.38 -41.31 -1.51
C LYS A 495 3.35 -42.44 -1.21
N LYS A 496 2.79 -43.65 -1.18
CA LYS A 496 3.51 -44.91 -0.97
C LYS A 496 4.51 -45.20 -2.10
N ASN A 497 5.47 -46.09 -1.83
CA ASN A 497 6.47 -46.63 -2.75
C ASN A 497 7.55 -45.63 -3.18
N ASN A 498 7.70 -44.53 -2.44
CA ASN A 498 8.79 -43.58 -2.65
C ASN A 498 9.91 -43.78 -1.62
N PHE A 499 9.60 -44.32 -0.44
CA PHE A 499 10.51 -44.38 0.71
C PHE A 499 10.29 -45.68 1.49
N GLU A 500 11.17 -46.65 1.33
CA GLU A 500 11.00 -48.02 1.85
C GLU A 500 10.82 -48.06 3.39
N GLU A 501 11.65 -47.34 4.15
CA GLU A 501 11.56 -47.31 5.62
C GLU A 501 10.24 -46.69 6.10
N TYR A 502 9.77 -45.64 5.44
CA TYR A 502 8.51 -44.99 5.74
C TYR A 502 7.31 -45.86 5.38
N ASP A 503 7.37 -46.54 4.23
CA ASP A 503 6.35 -47.49 3.78
C ASP A 503 6.23 -48.68 4.74
N ASN A 504 7.36 -49.19 5.27
CA ASN A 504 7.38 -50.21 6.30
C ASN A 504 6.74 -49.74 7.62
N CYS A 505 7.01 -48.51 8.03
CA CYS A 505 6.38 -47.91 9.21
C CYS A 505 4.86 -47.77 9.04
N LEU A 506 4.40 -47.27 7.88
CA LEU A 506 2.99 -47.18 7.52
C LEU A 506 2.29 -48.55 7.48
N ARG A 507 2.97 -49.57 6.93
CA ARG A 507 2.50 -50.95 6.91
C ARG A 507 2.26 -51.46 8.32
N ASN A 508 3.26 -51.36 9.19
CA ASN A 508 3.18 -51.81 10.58
C ASN A 508 2.07 -51.08 11.34
N LYS A 509 1.98 -49.75 11.20
CA LYS A 509 0.90 -48.95 11.81
C LYS A 509 -0.48 -49.41 11.36
N SER A 510 -0.69 -49.57 10.06
CA SER A 510 -1.95 -50.06 9.50
C SER A 510 -2.28 -51.49 9.96
N ASP A 511 -1.28 -52.35 10.13
CA ASP A 511 -1.46 -53.72 10.60
C ASP A 511 -1.86 -53.77 12.07
N TYR A 512 -1.21 -53.00 12.94
CA TYR A 512 -1.59 -52.92 14.35
C TYR A 512 -3.01 -52.36 14.53
N GLU A 513 -3.41 -51.36 13.73
CA GLU A 513 -4.79 -50.85 13.73
C GLU A 513 -5.81 -51.92 13.29
N CYS A 514 -5.51 -52.70 12.25
CA CYS A 514 -6.38 -53.79 11.79
C CYS A 514 -6.46 -54.92 12.82
N CYS A 515 -5.32 -55.27 13.43
CA CYS A 515 -5.21 -56.25 14.50
C CYS A 515 -6.07 -55.84 15.71
N LEU A 516 -5.93 -54.59 16.19
CA LEU A 516 -6.72 -54.06 17.31
C LEU A 516 -8.22 -54.06 17.00
N GLN A 517 -8.61 -53.62 15.79
CA GLN A 517 -10.00 -53.57 15.39
C GLN A 517 -10.62 -54.98 15.37
N GLU A 518 -9.92 -55.97 14.82
CA GLU A 518 -10.39 -57.35 14.81
C GLU A 518 -10.43 -57.93 16.23
N TYR A 519 -9.49 -57.57 17.11
CA TYR A 519 -9.49 -58.00 18.51
C TYR A 519 -10.74 -57.48 19.24
N VAL A 520 -11.09 -56.21 19.00
CA VAL A 520 -12.30 -55.57 19.53
C VAL A 520 -13.57 -56.20 18.96
N ASP A 521 -13.59 -56.52 17.67
CA ASP A 521 -14.73 -57.16 17.01
C ASP A 521 -14.89 -58.62 17.49
N TYR A 522 -13.80 -59.36 17.72
CA TYR A 522 -13.82 -60.69 18.30
C TYR A 522 -14.38 -60.68 19.74
N LEU A 523 -13.87 -59.80 20.60
CA LEU A 523 -14.44 -59.61 21.95
C LEU A 523 -15.93 -59.26 21.91
N SER A 524 -16.31 -58.36 20.99
CA SER A 524 -17.70 -57.94 20.82
C SER A 524 -18.60 -59.09 20.35
N ARG A 525 -18.11 -59.97 19.48
CA ARG A 525 -18.79 -61.20 19.03
C ARG A 525 -19.01 -62.18 20.19
N LEU A 526 -17.97 -62.46 20.97
CA LEU A 526 -18.07 -63.35 22.15
C LEU A 526 -19.14 -62.88 23.14
N ILE A 527 -19.17 -61.58 23.43
CA ILE A 527 -20.18 -60.99 24.32
C ILE A 527 -21.58 -61.10 23.72
N PHE A 528 -21.71 -60.84 22.42
CA PHE A 528 -22.99 -60.88 21.73
C PHE A 528 -23.57 -62.29 21.70
N GLU A 529 -22.77 -63.31 21.40
CA GLU A 529 -23.19 -64.72 21.42
C GLU A 529 -23.71 -65.12 22.81
N GLU A 530 -23.00 -64.78 23.87
CA GLU A 530 -23.43 -65.07 25.25
C GLU A 530 -24.68 -64.26 25.66
N GLU A 531 -24.80 -63.01 25.19
CA GLU A 531 -26.00 -62.19 25.42
C GLU A 531 -27.24 -62.77 24.68
N GLN A 532 -27.04 -63.42 23.53
CA GLN A 532 -28.14 -64.07 22.79
C GLN A 532 -28.54 -65.42 23.40
N LEU A 533 -27.61 -66.16 23.99
CA LEU A 533 -27.92 -67.39 24.75
C LEU A 533 -28.76 -67.11 26.00
N THR A 534 -28.65 -65.92 26.57
CA THR A 534 -29.32 -65.53 27.83
C THR A 534 -30.68 -64.82 27.63
N LYS A 535 -31.08 -64.48 26.39
CA LYS A 535 -32.36 -63.81 26.08
C LYS A 535 -33.40 -64.78 25.53
N LYS A 536 -34.63 -64.74 26.09
CA LYS A 536 -35.77 -65.55 25.62
C LYS A 536 -36.25 -65.22 24.20
N ASN A 537 -35.99 -63.99 23.70
CA ASN A 537 -36.28 -63.57 22.33
C ASN A 537 -34.97 -63.09 21.65
N LYS A 538 -34.55 -63.78 20.58
CA LYS A 538 -33.33 -63.43 19.81
C LYS A 538 -33.56 -62.10 19.08
N SER A 539 -32.85 -61.04 19.48
CA SER A 539 -32.91 -59.75 18.79
C SER A 539 -32.03 -59.73 17.54
N LYS A 540 -32.49 -59.12 16.43
CA LYS A 540 -31.67 -58.76 15.24
C LYS A 540 -30.69 -57.59 15.54
N GLY A 541 -29.98 -57.67 16.67
CA GLY A 541 -29.06 -56.62 17.11
C GLY A 541 -27.68 -56.76 16.47
N SER A 542 -26.96 -55.64 16.32
CA SER A 542 -25.54 -55.63 15.94
C SER A 542 -24.67 -55.72 17.20
N TYR A 543 -23.57 -56.47 17.11
CA TYR A 543 -22.54 -56.54 18.16
C TYR A 543 -21.55 -55.38 18.09
N LYS A 544 -21.55 -54.60 17.00
CA LYS A 544 -20.62 -53.47 16.82
C LYS A 544 -20.77 -52.45 17.94
N GLY A 545 -19.65 -52.08 18.55
CA GLY A 545 -19.59 -51.09 19.65
C GLY A 545 -19.91 -51.65 21.04
N TYR A 546 -19.91 -52.97 21.22
CA TYR A 546 -20.03 -53.60 22.55
C TYR A 546 -18.79 -53.35 23.40
N VAL A 547 -17.62 -53.47 22.78
CA VAL A 547 -16.34 -52.95 23.27
C VAL A 547 -15.99 -51.69 22.47
N LYS A 548 -15.47 -50.67 23.13
CA LYS A 548 -15.08 -49.39 22.51
C LYS A 548 -13.61 -49.10 22.75
N ILE A 549 -12.89 -48.71 21.71
CA ILE A 549 -11.55 -48.14 21.83
C ILE A 549 -11.68 -46.72 22.39
N HIS A 550 -10.92 -46.40 23.42
CA HIS A 550 -10.89 -45.10 24.07
C HIS A 550 -9.44 -44.65 24.24
N ILE A 551 -9.11 -43.52 23.61
CA ILE A 551 -7.75 -42.96 23.58
C ILE A 551 -7.76 -41.69 24.43
N THR A 552 -6.83 -41.56 25.37
CA THR A 552 -6.62 -40.33 26.13
C THR A 552 -5.15 -39.93 26.13
N PRO A 553 -4.82 -38.62 26.12
CA PRO A 553 -3.43 -38.17 26.18
C PRO A 553 -2.69 -38.62 27.46
N SER A 554 -3.41 -38.79 28.58
CA SER A 554 -2.83 -39.11 29.88
C SER A 554 -2.76 -40.60 30.22
N GLN A 555 -3.65 -41.44 29.67
CA GLN A 555 -3.73 -42.87 29.98
C GLN A 555 -3.50 -43.77 28.75
N GLY A 556 -3.31 -43.20 27.56
CA GLY A 556 -3.07 -43.95 26.33
C GLY A 556 -4.33 -44.62 25.78
N ILE A 557 -4.13 -45.72 25.04
CA ILE A 557 -5.19 -46.53 24.43
C ILE A 557 -5.76 -47.49 25.48
N SER A 558 -7.09 -47.55 25.59
CA SER A 558 -7.81 -48.44 26.51
C SER A 558 -9.07 -48.99 25.85
N LEU A 559 -9.47 -50.20 26.21
CA LEU A 559 -10.74 -50.79 25.76
C LEU A 559 -11.79 -50.65 26.85
N LEU A 560 -12.88 -49.98 26.55
CA LEU A 560 -13.99 -49.74 27.47
C LEU A 560 -15.18 -50.65 27.19
N ILE A 561 -15.78 -51.14 28.27
CA ILE A 561 -16.97 -52.00 28.25
C ILE A 561 -17.92 -51.62 29.40
N THR A 562 -19.23 -51.79 29.20
CA THR A 562 -20.21 -51.55 30.28
C THR A 562 -20.13 -52.64 31.36
N LYS A 563 -20.46 -52.30 32.61
CA LYS A 563 -20.44 -53.26 33.73
C LYS A 563 -21.27 -54.54 33.49
N LYS A 564 -22.44 -54.42 32.83
CA LYS A 564 -23.29 -55.58 32.48
C LYS A 564 -22.58 -56.54 31.52
N ARG A 565 -21.97 -56.01 30.46
CA ARG A 565 -21.26 -56.80 29.43
C ARG A 565 -19.92 -57.33 29.92
N ALA A 566 -19.23 -56.62 30.82
CA ALA A 566 -18.03 -57.11 31.50
C ALA A 566 -18.29 -58.44 32.23
N ASN A 567 -19.42 -58.55 32.93
CA ASN A 567 -19.79 -59.79 33.63
C ASN A 567 -20.10 -60.94 32.66
N LEU A 568 -20.66 -60.66 31.48
CA LEU A 568 -20.85 -61.67 30.44
C LEU A 568 -19.49 -62.12 29.87
N LEU A 569 -18.61 -61.17 29.58
CA LEU A 569 -17.27 -61.46 29.08
C LEU A 569 -16.49 -62.36 30.06
N LYS A 570 -16.52 -62.08 31.37
CA LYS A 570 -15.87 -62.95 32.39
C LYS A 570 -16.32 -64.41 32.28
N LYS A 571 -17.64 -64.65 32.15
CA LYS A 571 -18.19 -66.00 32.00
C LYS A 571 -17.72 -66.71 30.73
N VAL A 572 -17.60 -65.98 29.62
CA VAL A 572 -17.13 -66.55 28.35
C VAL A 572 -15.65 -66.88 28.44
N ILE A 573 -14.85 -65.96 28.98
CA ILE A 573 -13.39 -66.12 29.11
C ILE A 573 -13.03 -67.27 30.07
N GLU A 574 -13.77 -67.47 31.16
CA GLU A 574 -13.60 -68.65 32.04
C GLU A 574 -13.75 -69.99 31.28
N ARG A 575 -14.62 -70.08 30.27
CA ARG A 575 -14.78 -71.29 29.43
C ARG A 575 -13.67 -71.48 28.40
N LEU A 576 -12.93 -70.41 28.13
CA LEU A 576 -11.85 -70.36 27.16
C LEU A 576 -10.47 -70.41 27.83
N TYR A 577 -10.40 -70.42 29.16
CA TYR A 577 -9.16 -70.43 29.92
C TYR A 577 -8.19 -71.55 29.48
N ASN A 578 -6.92 -71.21 29.28
CA ASN A 578 -5.84 -72.07 28.76
C ASN A 578 -6.05 -72.64 27.34
N LYS A 579 -6.94 -72.05 26.53
CA LYS A 579 -7.03 -72.40 25.09
C LYS A 579 -6.19 -71.44 24.26
N ASN A 580 -5.36 -72.00 23.38
CA ASN A 580 -4.71 -71.23 22.33
C ASN A 580 -5.73 -70.90 21.24
N ILE A 581 -6.13 -69.64 21.15
CA ILE A 581 -7.10 -69.17 20.16
C ILE A 581 -6.35 -68.29 19.16
N ILE A 582 -6.43 -68.66 17.89
CA ILE A 582 -5.90 -67.86 16.78
C ILE A 582 -7.07 -67.13 16.11
N VAL A 583 -6.93 -65.82 15.97
CA VAL A 583 -7.91 -64.97 15.27
C VAL A 583 -7.26 -64.45 14.00
N SER A 584 -7.93 -64.63 12.87
CA SER A 584 -7.46 -64.07 11.60
C SER A 584 -7.99 -62.65 11.40
N TYR A 585 -7.14 -61.76 10.89
CA TYR A 585 -7.48 -60.38 10.54
C TYR A 585 -6.98 -60.06 9.13
N PHE A 586 -7.67 -59.14 8.44
CA PHE A 586 -7.28 -58.70 7.10
C PHE A 586 -6.37 -57.47 7.16
N SER A 587 -5.13 -57.61 6.70
CA SER A 587 -4.20 -56.49 6.52
C SER A 587 -4.64 -55.65 5.33
N LYS A 588 -5.11 -54.43 5.60
CA LYS A 588 -5.50 -53.47 4.55
C LYS A 588 -4.32 -52.96 3.74
N TYR A 589 -3.11 -52.96 4.31
CA TYR A 589 -1.93 -52.45 3.62
C TYR A 589 -1.42 -53.47 2.60
N ASP A 590 -1.30 -54.73 3.01
CA ASP A 590 -0.77 -55.82 2.19
C ASP A 590 -1.83 -56.51 1.32
N ASN A 591 -3.11 -56.30 1.63
CA ASN A 591 -4.25 -57.04 1.07
C ASN A 591 -4.15 -58.56 1.29
N ILE A 592 -3.64 -59.00 2.45
CA ILE A 592 -3.55 -60.41 2.85
C ILE A 592 -4.19 -60.65 4.21
N THR A 593 -4.63 -61.88 4.45
CA THR A 593 -5.07 -62.33 5.77
C THR A 593 -3.86 -62.71 6.61
N LYS A 594 -3.80 -62.19 7.83
CA LYS A 594 -2.79 -62.50 8.85
C LYS A 594 -3.47 -63.10 10.08
N GLU A 595 -2.69 -63.69 10.96
CA GLU A 595 -3.16 -64.34 12.19
C GLU A 595 -2.58 -63.62 13.41
N MET A 596 -3.36 -63.59 14.50
CA MET A 596 -2.93 -63.12 15.81
C MET A 596 -3.36 -64.11 16.89
N GLU A 597 -2.58 -64.18 17.96
CA GLU A 597 -2.94 -64.95 19.15
C GLU A 597 -3.89 -64.12 20.03
N PHE A 598 -4.98 -64.75 20.46
CA PHE A 598 -5.92 -64.15 21.40
C PHE A 598 -5.65 -64.67 22.81
N ASP A 599 -5.30 -63.76 23.70
CA ASP A 599 -5.06 -64.05 25.10
C ASP A 599 -6.37 -64.36 25.84
N THR A 600 -6.42 -65.53 26.47
CA THR A 600 -7.56 -65.96 27.28
C THR A 600 -7.43 -65.50 28.74
N GLU A 601 -6.31 -64.89 29.13
CA GLU A 601 -6.10 -64.26 30.43
C GLU A 601 -6.42 -62.75 30.37
N ILE A 602 -7.70 -62.41 30.54
CA ILE A 602 -8.19 -61.03 30.46
C ILE A 602 -8.51 -60.47 31.85
N GLU A 603 -7.87 -59.36 32.19
CA GLU A 603 -8.14 -58.53 33.38
C GLU A 603 -9.23 -57.49 33.06
N ILE A 604 -10.22 -57.33 33.95
CA ILE A 604 -11.28 -56.32 33.80
C ILE A 604 -11.32 -55.42 35.05
N ASN A 605 -10.86 -54.19 34.88
CA ASN A 605 -10.67 -53.22 35.96
C ASN A 605 -11.75 -52.13 35.93
N THR A 606 -12.05 -51.53 37.08
CA THR A 606 -12.98 -50.39 37.17
C THR A 606 -12.31 -49.11 36.67
N HIS A 607 -12.89 -48.46 35.66
CA HIS A 607 -12.34 -47.22 35.07
C HIS A 607 -13.09 -45.97 35.55
N ILE A 608 -14.43 -45.94 35.41
CA ILE A 608 -15.35 -44.86 35.87
C ILE A 608 -16.66 -45.52 36.34
N SER A 609 -17.49 -44.86 37.16
CA SER A 609 -18.70 -45.42 37.81
C SER A 609 -19.67 -46.26 36.94
N LYS A 610 -19.65 -46.11 35.60
CA LYS A 610 -20.47 -46.91 34.65
C LYS A 610 -19.68 -47.80 33.67
N ASN A 611 -18.36 -47.62 33.52
CA ASN A 611 -17.53 -48.32 32.52
C ASN A 611 -16.34 -49.04 33.16
N MET A 612 -16.04 -50.23 32.64
CA MET A 612 -14.86 -51.05 33.00
C MET A 612 -13.85 -51.00 31.86
N SER A 613 -12.57 -51.19 32.16
CA SER A 613 -11.49 -51.34 31.16
C SER A 613 -11.05 -52.79 31.03
N ILE A 614 -10.73 -53.21 29.80
CA ILE A 614 -10.22 -54.54 29.47
C ILE A 614 -8.71 -54.45 29.24
N THR A 615 -7.93 -55.34 29.86
CA THR A 615 -6.48 -55.45 29.68
C THR A 615 -6.07 -56.92 29.61
N SER A 616 -5.05 -57.24 28.80
CA SER A 616 -4.43 -58.58 28.70
C SER A 616 -2.93 -58.40 28.40
N HIS A 617 -2.13 -59.47 28.40
CA HIS A 617 -0.72 -59.37 28.04
C HIS A 617 -0.56 -58.92 26.58
N THR A 618 -1.25 -59.60 25.67
CA THR A 618 -1.25 -59.28 24.23
C THR A 618 -1.75 -57.87 23.93
N LEU A 619 -2.76 -57.37 24.65
CA LEU A 619 -3.23 -55.99 24.49
C LEU A 619 -2.21 -54.97 25.00
N LYS A 620 -1.52 -55.25 26.12
CA LYS A 620 -0.45 -54.37 26.64
C LYS A 620 0.71 -54.27 25.64
N GLU A 621 1.14 -55.39 25.07
CA GLU A 621 2.16 -55.40 24.00
C GLU A 621 1.68 -54.69 22.73
N LEU A 622 0.44 -54.93 22.30
CA LEU A 622 -0.14 -54.26 21.12
C LEU A 622 -0.19 -52.74 21.32
N PHE A 623 -0.64 -52.26 22.48
CA PHE A 623 -0.66 -50.83 22.79
C PHE A 623 0.74 -50.22 22.89
N PHE A 624 1.70 -50.95 23.46
CA PHE A 624 3.10 -50.53 23.50
C PHE A 624 3.69 -50.38 22.09
N ASN A 625 3.49 -51.38 21.23
CA ASN A 625 3.94 -51.36 19.84
C ASN A 625 3.25 -50.25 19.03
N MET A 626 1.96 -50.01 19.25
CA MET A 626 1.23 -48.90 18.63
C MET A 626 1.77 -47.52 19.07
N SER A 627 2.06 -47.35 20.36
CA SER A 627 2.65 -46.09 20.85
C SER A 627 4.04 -45.86 20.26
N ASN A 628 4.86 -46.91 20.16
CA ASN A 628 6.20 -46.82 19.58
C ASN A 628 6.12 -46.51 18.08
N ILE A 629 5.27 -47.21 17.32
CA ILE A 629 5.13 -46.98 15.89
C ILE A 629 4.57 -45.58 15.59
N ASP A 630 3.70 -45.02 16.44
CA ASP A 630 3.21 -43.64 16.28
C ASP A 630 4.33 -42.60 16.46
N SER A 631 5.24 -42.83 17.42
CA SER A 631 6.42 -41.98 17.61
C SER A 631 7.41 -42.12 16.46
N GLU A 632 7.69 -43.35 16.01
CA GLU A 632 8.55 -43.64 14.88
C GLU A 632 7.99 -43.04 13.59
N PHE A 633 6.69 -43.21 13.35
CA PHE A 633 5.98 -42.65 12.19
C PHE A 633 6.16 -41.14 12.12
N SER A 634 6.00 -40.43 13.25
CA SER A 634 6.14 -38.96 13.27
C SER A 634 7.57 -38.51 12.97
N ILE A 635 8.58 -39.23 13.46
CA ILE A 635 10.00 -38.98 13.15
C ILE A 635 10.27 -39.22 11.65
N ARG A 636 9.90 -40.40 11.14
CA ARG A 636 10.12 -40.77 9.74
C ARG A 636 9.37 -39.87 8.76
N LEU A 637 8.15 -39.46 9.11
CA LEU A 637 7.37 -38.49 8.35
C LEU A 637 8.12 -37.16 8.22
N HIS A 638 8.74 -36.69 9.30
CA HIS A 638 9.51 -35.45 9.29
C HIS A 638 10.78 -35.55 8.44
N GLU A 639 11.54 -36.65 8.58
CA GLU A 639 12.73 -36.93 7.75
C GLU A 639 12.39 -36.93 6.26
N VAL A 640 11.41 -37.75 5.86
CA VAL A 640 10.97 -37.86 4.48
C VAL A 640 10.44 -36.52 3.95
N TYR A 641 9.68 -35.79 4.75
CA TYR A 641 9.18 -34.48 4.35
C TYR A 641 10.30 -33.49 4.09
N ASN A 642 11.31 -33.45 4.96
CA ASN A 642 12.49 -32.59 4.77
C ASN A 642 13.27 -32.97 3.49
N ASP A 643 13.43 -34.27 3.21
CA ASP A 643 14.06 -34.75 1.98
C ASP A 643 13.29 -34.30 0.73
N ILE A 644 11.96 -34.40 0.76
CA ILE A 644 11.09 -33.91 -0.33
C ILE A 644 11.25 -32.39 -0.49
N VAL A 645 11.27 -31.62 0.59
CA VAL A 645 11.46 -30.15 0.52
C VAL A 645 12.84 -29.81 -0.07
N MET A 646 13.90 -30.52 0.33
CA MET A 646 15.23 -30.35 -0.24
C MET A 646 15.30 -30.71 -1.73
N GLU A 647 14.55 -31.71 -2.19
CA GLU A 647 14.44 -32.01 -3.62
C GLU A 647 13.64 -30.94 -4.37
N PHE A 648 12.58 -30.40 -3.74
CA PHE A 648 11.77 -29.32 -4.29
C PHE A 648 12.54 -28.02 -4.47
N ASP A 649 13.45 -27.69 -3.54
CA ASP A 649 14.34 -26.52 -3.63
C ASP A 649 15.19 -26.52 -4.91
N LYS A 650 15.50 -27.69 -5.48
CA LYS A 650 16.24 -27.80 -6.76
C LYS A 650 15.43 -27.28 -7.96
N LEU A 651 14.12 -27.08 -7.80
CA LEU A 651 13.22 -26.56 -8.83
C LEU A 651 12.97 -25.05 -8.70
N GLU A 652 13.80 -24.32 -7.95
CA GLU A 652 13.65 -22.89 -7.66
C GLU A 652 13.48 -22.03 -8.94
N GLU A 653 14.26 -22.28 -9.99
CA GLU A 653 14.16 -21.50 -11.24
C GLU A 653 12.79 -21.65 -11.90
N ASN A 654 12.23 -22.87 -11.91
CA ASN A 654 10.91 -23.13 -12.47
C ASN A 654 9.82 -22.35 -11.72
N PHE A 655 9.97 -22.28 -10.40
CA PHE A 655 9.07 -21.57 -9.51
C PHE A 655 9.14 -20.05 -9.73
N TYR A 656 10.35 -19.50 -9.84
CA TYR A 656 10.58 -18.08 -10.10
C TYR A 656 9.97 -17.63 -11.44
N GLU A 657 10.19 -18.39 -12.51
CA GLU A 657 9.64 -18.08 -13.84
C GLU A 657 8.10 -18.05 -13.85
N ILE A 658 7.46 -18.97 -13.12
CA ILE A 658 6.00 -19.00 -12.98
C ILE A 658 5.50 -17.79 -12.19
N ASN A 659 6.20 -17.41 -11.12
CA ASN A 659 5.87 -16.22 -10.36
C ASN A 659 5.90 -14.96 -11.23
N GLU A 660 6.98 -14.77 -11.99
CA GLU A 660 7.12 -13.65 -12.93
C GLU A 660 6.02 -13.68 -14.00
N PHE A 661 5.70 -14.84 -14.54
CA PHE A 661 4.62 -15.02 -15.50
C PHE A 661 3.27 -14.53 -14.96
N VAL A 662 2.86 -15.00 -13.76
CA VAL A 662 1.57 -14.62 -13.20
C VAL A 662 1.54 -13.15 -12.80
N MET A 663 2.64 -12.62 -12.24
CA MET A 663 2.75 -11.20 -11.91
C MET A 663 2.57 -10.32 -13.15
N GLN A 664 3.29 -10.60 -14.24
CA GLN A 664 3.17 -9.83 -15.49
C GLN A 664 1.78 -9.97 -16.10
N LEU A 665 1.20 -11.17 -16.07
CA LEU A 665 -0.14 -11.42 -16.57
C LEU A 665 -1.22 -10.68 -15.76
N ASP A 666 -1.14 -10.67 -14.44
CA ASP A 666 -2.11 -9.98 -13.57
C ASP A 666 -2.04 -8.46 -13.73
N ILE A 667 -0.85 -7.90 -13.97
CA ILE A 667 -0.69 -6.49 -14.34
C ILE A 667 -1.36 -6.23 -15.69
N LEU A 668 -1.12 -7.07 -16.70
CA LEU A 668 -1.77 -6.92 -18.00
C LEU A 668 -3.30 -7.03 -17.89
N TYR A 669 -3.78 -8.00 -17.10
CA TYR A 669 -5.19 -8.15 -16.76
C TYR A 669 -5.75 -6.85 -16.17
N ALA A 670 -5.11 -6.31 -15.13
CA ALA A 670 -5.56 -5.10 -14.47
C ALA A 670 -5.57 -3.90 -15.42
N LYS A 671 -4.49 -3.69 -16.18
CA LYS A 671 -4.36 -2.61 -17.17
C LYS A 671 -5.47 -2.65 -18.22
N VAL A 672 -5.83 -3.83 -18.71
CA VAL A 672 -6.91 -3.99 -19.70
C VAL A 672 -8.29 -3.87 -19.05
N LYS A 673 -8.47 -4.40 -17.83
CA LYS A 673 -9.72 -4.29 -17.07
C LYS A 673 -10.07 -2.83 -16.80
N LEU A 674 -9.08 -1.98 -16.52
CA LEU A 674 -9.25 -0.54 -16.35
C LEU A 674 -9.87 0.15 -17.56
N ILE A 675 -9.53 -0.28 -18.78
CA ILE A 675 -10.10 0.27 -20.01
C ILE A 675 -11.61 0.04 -20.04
N ASN A 676 -12.04 -1.19 -19.74
CA ASN A 676 -13.46 -1.55 -19.73
C ASN A 676 -14.23 -0.86 -18.59
N MET A 677 -13.60 -0.70 -17.42
CA MET A 677 -14.25 -0.16 -16.23
C MET A 677 -14.37 1.37 -16.27
N PHE A 678 -13.36 2.05 -16.82
CA PHE A 678 -13.26 3.52 -16.75
C PHE A 678 -13.21 4.21 -18.12
N HIS A 679 -13.40 3.47 -19.22
CA HIS A 679 -13.35 3.98 -20.60
C HIS A 679 -12.07 4.79 -20.90
N LEU A 680 -10.92 4.20 -20.56
CA LEU A 680 -9.62 4.82 -20.74
C LEU A 680 -9.14 4.71 -22.19
N ASN A 681 -8.36 5.69 -22.66
CA ASN A 681 -7.84 5.72 -24.03
C ASN A 681 -6.31 5.62 -24.09
N LYS A 682 -5.81 5.06 -25.20
CA LYS A 682 -4.37 4.85 -25.47
C LYS A 682 -3.64 6.19 -25.63
N PRO A 683 -2.64 6.51 -24.79
CA PRO A 683 -1.77 7.66 -25.03
C PRO A 683 -0.91 7.44 -26.28
N LYS A 684 -0.63 8.51 -27.02
CA LYS A 684 0.28 8.47 -28.18
C LYS A 684 1.55 9.27 -27.89
N ILE A 685 2.71 8.62 -27.96
CA ILE A 685 4.02 9.28 -27.89
C ILE A 685 4.50 9.53 -29.33
N LYS A 686 4.65 10.80 -29.74
CA LYS A 686 5.24 11.11 -31.06
C LYS A 686 6.76 10.99 -31.01
N ALA A 687 7.34 10.34 -32.02
CA ALA A 687 8.78 10.32 -32.23
C ALA A 687 9.27 11.73 -32.56
N ILE A 688 10.17 12.27 -31.74
CA ILE A 688 10.79 13.58 -31.98
C ILE A 688 12.23 13.37 -32.48
N SER A 689 12.67 14.18 -33.43
CA SER A 689 14.06 14.19 -33.90
C SER A 689 15.04 14.44 -32.74
N LYS A 690 16.19 13.75 -32.76
CA LYS A 690 17.23 13.78 -31.71
C LYS A 690 17.69 15.18 -31.28
N LYS A 691 17.43 16.22 -32.09
CA LYS A 691 17.86 17.60 -31.86
C LYS A 691 16.89 18.45 -31.02
N ASN A 692 15.64 18.03 -30.74
CA ASN A 692 14.66 18.88 -30.02
C ASN A 692 13.71 18.07 -29.11
N LYS A 693 14.20 17.53 -27.99
CA LYS A 693 13.45 16.74 -26.99
C LYS A 693 12.78 17.63 -25.92
N ASN A 694 11.76 18.41 -26.27
CA ASN A 694 10.97 19.12 -25.25
C ASN A 694 9.75 18.29 -24.88
N SER A 695 9.47 18.19 -23.57
CA SER A 695 8.27 17.52 -23.07
C SER A 695 7.04 18.37 -23.32
N TYR A 696 5.93 17.72 -23.67
CA TYR A 696 4.68 18.39 -24.01
C TYR A 696 3.50 17.47 -23.73
N VAL A 697 2.30 18.05 -23.65
CA VAL A 697 1.06 17.30 -23.47
C VAL A 697 -0.11 17.96 -24.19
N ASN A 698 -0.95 17.15 -24.83
CA ASN A 698 -2.16 17.56 -25.51
C ASN A 698 -3.26 16.52 -25.23
N ILE A 699 -4.29 16.94 -24.51
CA ILE A 699 -5.38 16.07 -24.06
C ILE A 699 -6.71 16.67 -24.50
N LYS A 700 -7.55 15.84 -25.11
CA LYS A 700 -8.95 16.11 -25.40
C LYS A 700 -9.84 15.37 -24.43
N GLY A 701 -10.84 16.06 -23.87
CA GLY A 701 -11.81 15.49 -22.93
C GLY A 701 -11.17 14.87 -21.69
N LEU A 702 -10.24 15.56 -21.01
CA LEU A 702 -9.61 15.12 -19.76
C LEU A 702 -10.64 14.98 -18.63
N ARG A 703 -10.56 13.87 -17.91
CA ARG A 703 -11.45 13.50 -16.80
C ARG A 703 -10.68 13.23 -15.50
N HIS A 704 -11.36 13.24 -14.36
CA HIS A 704 -10.76 12.98 -13.05
C HIS A 704 -11.35 11.72 -12.39
N LEU A 705 -10.61 10.60 -12.45
CA LEU A 705 -11.08 9.30 -11.96
C LEU A 705 -11.55 9.31 -10.50
N ILE A 706 -10.79 9.94 -9.59
CA ILE A 706 -11.18 9.99 -8.17
C ILE A 706 -12.54 10.67 -7.99
N ILE A 707 -12.75 11.84 -8.61
CA ILE A 707 -13.99 12.61 -8.48
C ILE A 707 -15.16 11.85 -9.12
N GLU A 708 -14.94 11.22 -10.27
CA GLU A 708 -15.94 10.35 -10.91
C GLU A 708 -16.41 9.19 -10.02
N GLN A 709 -15.56 8.70 -9.10
CA GLN A 709 -15.91 7.62 -8.17
C GLN A 709 -16.45 8.12 -6.82
N MET A 710 -16.09 9.33 -6.42
CA MET A 710 -16.55 9.92 -5.16
C MET A 710 -17.95 10.54 -5.29
N ASN A 711 -18.23 11.19 -6.41
CA ASN A 711 -19.50 11.89 -6.63
C ASN A 711 -20.38 11.11 -7.60
N ASN A 712 -21.46 10.51 -7.08
CA ASN A 712 -22.44 9.77 -7.88
C ASN A 712 -23.67 10.61 -8.27
N ASP A 713 -23.80 11.82 -7.70
CA ASP A 713 -24.97 12.69 -7.88
C ASP A 713 -24.82 13.62 -9.10
N GLU A 714 -23.60 13.78 -9.63
CA GLU A 714 -23.30 14.66 -10.76
C GLU A 714 -22.28 14.04 -11.72
N ILE A 715 -22.49 14.25 -13.03
CA ILE A 715 -21.57 13.78 -14.08
C ILE A 715 -20.37 14.73 -14.17
N TYR A 716 -19.15 14.17 -14.23
CA TYR A 716 -17.93 14.96 -14.40
C TYR A 716 -17.85 15.62 -15.79
N ILE A 717 -17.51 16.92 -15.84
CA ILE A 717 -17.41 17.69 -17.08
C ILE A 717 -15.98 17.65 -17.61
N ALA A 718 -15.80 17.00 -18.76
CA ALA A 718 -14.49 16.82 -19.39
C ALA A 718 -13.98 18.11 -20.07
N ASN A 719 -12.66 18.33 -20.00
CA ASN A 719 -12.02 19.56 -20.49
C ASN A 719 -10.77 19.28 -21.33
N ASP A 720 -10.49 20.17 -22.30
CA ASP A 720 -9.31 20.05 -23.16
C ASP A 720 -8.13 20.82 -22.56
N ILE A 721 -6.91 20.33 -22.78
CA ILE A 721 -5.68 21.03 -22.39
C ILE A 721 -4.54 20.74 -23.35
N GLN A 722 -3.74 21.76 -23.63
CA GLN A 722 -2.54 21.64 -24.45
C GLN A 722 -1.44 22.49 -23.81
N LEU A 723 -0.24 21.94 -23.66
CA LEU A 723 0.95 22.61 -23.15
C LEU A 723 2.19 22.24 -23.97
N ASN A 724 3.01 23.24 -24.28
CA ASN A 724 4.36 23.15 -24.85
C ASN A 724 4.48 22.38 -26.18
N MET A 725 3.42 22.33 -27.00
CA MET A 725 3.53 21.79 -28.35
C MET A 725 4.31 22.73 -29.27
N LYS A 726 4.97 22.17 -30.30
CA LYS A 726 5.83 22.92 -31.24
C LYS A 726 5.10 23.86 -32.22
N ASN A 727 3.79 24.09 -32.07
CA ASN A 727 3.08 25.07 -32.88
C ASN A 727 3.05 26.42 -32.14
N GLU A 728 3.18 27.53 -32.88
CA GLU A 728 3.21 28.89 -32.32
C GLU A 728 1.97 29.23 -31.46
N LYS A 729 0.86 28.51 -31.66
CA LYS A 729 -0.39 28.67 -30.91
C LYS A 729 -0.44 27.88 -29.59
N SER A 730 0.51 26.98 -29.31
CA SER A 730 0.52 26.26 -28.03
C SER A 730 0.93 27.19 -26.92
N PRO A 731 0.19 27.23 -25.80
CA PRO A 731 0.73 27.84 -24.59
C PRO A 731 1.86 26.97 -24.04
N ARG A 732 2.90 27.59 -23.49
CA ARG A 732 3.86 26.99 -22.56
C ARG A 732 3.27 26.98 -21.14
N GLY A 733 2.55 28.04 -20.81
CA GLY A 733 1.96 28.29 -19.51
C GLY A 733 0.48 28.62 -19.59
N ILE A 734 -0.30 28.14 -18.63
CA ILE A 734 -1.71 28.53 -18.46
C ILE A 734 -1.89 29.15 -17.07
N LEU A 735 -2.48 30.34 -17.04
CA LEU A 735 -3.04 30.93 -15.82
C LEU A 735 -4.54 30.62 -15.77
N LEU A 736 -4.95 29.92 -14.71
CA LEU A 736 -6.31 29.43 -14.52
C LEU A 736 -7.05 30.27 -13.48
N PHE A 737 -7.99 31.08 -13.95
CA PHE A 737 -8.83 31.94 -13.14
C PHE A 737 -10.18 31.28 -12.82
N GLY A 738 -10.88 31.85 -11.85
CA GLY A 738 -12.22 31.44 -11.43
C GLY A 738 -12.38 31.47 -9.91
N THR A 739 -13.63 31.38 -9.43
CA THR A 739 -13.92 31.35 -8.00
C THR A 739 -13.37 30.10 -7.32
N ASN A 740 -13.36 30.10 -5.99
CA ASN A 740 -13.15 28.87 -5.24
C ASN A 740 -14.33 27.91 -5.49
N ALA A 741 -14.08 26.61 -5.37
CA ALA A 741 -15.05 25.53 -5.63
C ALA A 741 -15.55 25.35 -7.08
N VAL A 742 -15.07 26.12 -8.07
CA VAL A 742 -15.42 25.90 -9.50
C VAL A 742 -14.71 24.70 -10.14
N GLY A 743 -13.72 24.12 -9.45
CA GLY A 743 -12.97 22.94 -9.92
C GLY A 743 -11.60 23.22 -10.53
N LYS A 744 -10.96 24.38 -10.24
CA LYS A 744 -9.58 24.70 -10.67
C LYS A 744 -8.58 23.64 -10.21
N THR A 745 -8.52 23.39 -8.90
CA THR A 745 -7.67 22.39 -8.26
C THR A 745 -7.91 21.00 -8.82
N SER A 746 -9.18 20.60 -8.98
CA SER A 746 -9.57 19.32 -9.57
C SER A 746 -9.03 19.16 -10.99
N PHE A 747 -9.15 20.20 -11.81
CA PHE A 747 -8.63 20.16 -13.18
C PHE A 747 -7.09 20.01 -13.21
N ILE A 748 -6.38 20.76 -12.37
CA ILE A 748 -4.91 20.67 -12.25
C ILE A 748 -4.48 19.27 -11.79
N LYS A 749 -5.14 18.71 -10.77
CA LYS A 749 -4.88 17.35 -10.29
C LYS A 749 -5.13 16.31 -11.39
N SER A 750 -6.19 16.46 -12.18
CA SER A 750 -6.50 15.53 -13.27
C SER A 750 -5.41 15.48 -14.35
N LEU A 751 -4.75 16.62 -14.64
CA LEU A 751 -3.63 16.67 -15.58
C LEU A 751 -2.42 15.88 -15.02
N GLY A 752 -2.04 16.15 -13.77
CA GLY A 752 -0.92 15.45 -13.13
C GLY A 752 -1.13 13.95 -13.06
N ILE A 753 -2.33 13.52 -12.66
CA ILE A 753 -2.73 12.11 -12.63
C ILE A 753 -2.62 11.48 -14.02
N ALA A 754 -3.16 12.12 -15.06
CA ALA A 754 -3.13 11.58 -16.42
C ALA A 754 -1.69 11.39 -16.95
N VAL A 755 -0.80 12.35 -16.69
CA VAL A 755 0.61 12.25 -17.09
C VAL A 755 1.33 11.13 -16.34
N ILE A 756 1.12 11.01 -15.03
CA ILE A 756 1.70 9.92 -14.22
C ILE A 756 1.18 8.56 -14.68
N MET A 757 -0.13 8.43 -14.93
CA MET A 757 -0.70 7.20 -15.47
C MET A 757 -0.09 6.83 -16.82
N ALA A 758 0.04 7.79 -17.74
CA ALA A 758 0.70 7.55 -19.02
C ALA A 758 2.16 7.09 -18.81
N GLN A 759 2.95 7.79 -17.99
CA GLN A 759 4.34 7.40 -17.70
C GLN A 759 4.48 6.13 -16.82
N ALA A 760 3.40 5.62 -16.24
CA ALA A 760 3.31 4.29 -15.65
C ALA A 760 2.94 3.19 -16.68
N GLY A 761 2.80 3.57 -17.97
CA GLY A 761 2.41 2.68 -19.06
C GLY A 761 0.94 2.25 -18.97
N LEU A 762 0.06 3.10 -18.43
CA LEU A 762 -1.38 2.90 -18.35
C LEU A 762 -2.12 3.69 -19.42
N TYR A 763 -3.34 3.27 -19.76
CA TYR A 763 -4.25 4.12 -20.52
C TYR A 763 -4.80 5.22 -19.61
N VAL A 764 -5.27 6.32 -20.20
CA VAL A 764 -5.60 7.55 -19.48
C VAL A 764 -7.08 7.94 -19.59
N PRO A 765 -7.64 8.63 -18.59
CA PRO A 765 -9.05 9.01 -18.56
C PRO A 765 -9.31 10.26 -19.42
N CYS A 766 -9.23 10.11 -20.74
CA CYS A 766 -9.50 11.18 -21.70
C CYS A 766 -10.14 10.65 -22.98
N GLU A 767 -10.56 11.53 -23.89
CA GLU A 767 -10.95 11.16 -25.26
C GLU A 767 -9.70 10.85 -26.11
N LYS A 768 -8.67 11.69 -26.04
CA LYS A 768 -7.42 11.51 -26.77
C LYS A 768 -6.26 12.19 -26.05
N MET A 769 -5.10 11.53 -25.99
CA MET A 769 -3.86 12.10 -25.44
C MET A 769 -2.69 11.92 -26.40
N GLU A 770 -1.98 13.00 -26.67
CA GLU A 770 -0.68 13.03 -27.34
C GLU A 770 0.33 13.73 -26.41
N TYR A 771 1.47 13.10 -26.11
CA TYR A 771 2.44 13.66 -25.18
C TYR A 771 3.87 13.22 -25.47
N TYR A 772 4.82 13.87 -24.81
CA TYR A 772 6.20 13.41 -24.67
C TYR A 772 6.54 13.35 -23.18
N PRO A 773 7.17 12.26 -22.68
CA PRO A 773 7.37 12.05 -21.24
C PRO A 773 8.11 13.20 -20.55
N TYR A 774 7.60 13.64 -19.41
CA TYR A 774 8.23 14.62 -18.54
C TYR A 774 9.26 13.97 -17.62
N GLU A 775 10.41 14.62 -17.46
CA GLU A 775 11.46 14.18 -16.53
C GLU A 775 11.14 14.61 -15.09
N TYR A 776 10.47 15.76 -14.93
CA TYR A 776 10.11 16.31 -13.62
C TYR A 776 8.64 16.69 -13.57
N ILE A 777 7.97 16.32 -12.49
CA ILE A 777 6.63 16.81 -12.15
C ILE A 777 6.72 17.48 -10.79
N PHE A 778 6.38 18.76 -10.75
CA PHE A 778 6.32 19.56 -9.53
C PHE A 778 4.87 19.89 -9.22
N THR A 779 4.52 19.80 -7.93
CA THR A 779 3.23 20.27 -7.45
C THR A 779 3.38 21.33 -6.38
N ARG A 780 2.41 22.23 -6.34
CA ARG A 780 2.20 23.22 -5.30
C ARG A 780 0.70 23.44 -5.18
N ILE A 781 0.03 22.48 -4.57
CA ILE A 781 -1.43 22.46 -4.39
C ILE A 781 -1.69 22.52 -2.89
N LEU A 782 -2.44 23.54 -2.45
CA LEU A 782 -2.81 23.71 -1.05
C LEU A 782 -3.46 22.43 -0.50
N GLY A 783 -2.83 21.85 0.51
CA GLY A 783 -3.39 20.78 1.34
C GLY A 783 -4.03 21.36 2.61
N ASN A 784 -4.77 20.54 3.35
CA ASN A 784 -5.25 20.94 4.67
C ASN A 784 -4.04 21.32 5.56
N ASP A 785 -4.12 22.51 6.18
CA ASP A 785 -3.03 23.10 6.97
C ASP A 785 -2.45 22.10 7.97
N ASN A 786 -1.17 21.80 7.81
CA ASN A 786 -0.42 21.03 8.79
C ASN A 786 0.13 21.96 9.86
N ILE A 787 -0.75 22.36 10.78
CA ILE A 787 -0.44 23.14 12.00
C ILE A 787 0.77 22.54 12.74
N PHE A 788 0.96 21.22 12.64
CA PHE A 788 2.00 20.48 13.35
C PHE A 788 3.43 20.77 12.88
N LYS A 789 3.69 21.27 11.65
CA LYS A 789 5.06 21.42 11.12
C LYS A 789 5.83 22.64 11.67
N GLY A 790 5.23 23.47 12.52
CA GLY A 790 5.92 24.60 13.18
C GLY A 790 6.44 25.70 12.24
N LEU A 791 6.14 25.65 10.95
CA LEU A 791 6.51 26.62 9.92
C LEU A 791 5.27 27.41 9.47
N SER A 792 5.45 28.69 9.11
CA SER A 792 4.37 29.46 8.50
C SER A 792 4.01 28.86 7.13
N THR A 793 2.74 28.94 6.76
CA THR A 793 2.23 28.46 5.46
C THR A 793 2.99 29.08 4.29
N PHE A 794 3.30 30.37 4.40
CA PHE A 794 4.11 31.10 3.42
C PHE A 794 5.56 30.59 3.33
N ALA A 795 6.21 30.25 4.44
CA ALA A 795 7.59 29.74 4.40
C ALA A 795 7.67 28.36 3.71
N VAL A 796 6.68 27.48 3.96
CA VAL A 796 6.59 26.18 3.27
C VAL A 796 6.37 26.41 1.78
N GLU A 797 5.45 27.31 1.43
CA GLU A 797 5.17 27.68 0.04
C GLU A 797 6.41 28.21 -0.70
N MET A 798 7.17 29.12 -0.09
CA MET A 798 8.41 29.64 -0.68
C MET A 798 9.49 28.55 -0.81
N SER A 799 9.51 27.56 0.09
CA SER A 799 10.44 26.42 -0.04
C SER A 799 10.08 25.50 -1.21
N GLU A 800 8.79 25.24 -1.44
CA GLU A 800 8.30 24.46 -2.58
C GLU A 800 8.56 25.20 -3.91
N LEU A 801 8.33 26.51 -3.93
CA LEU A 801 8.62 27.38 -5.07
C LEU A 801 10.13 27.40 -5.39
N ARG A 802 11.00 27.51 -4.39
CA ARG A 802 12.45 27.48 -4.59
C ARG A 802 12.90 26.18 -5.27
N VAL A 803 12.35 25.03 -4.88
CA VAL A 803 12.66 23.75 -5.54
C VAL A 803 12.20 23.75 -6.99
N ILE A 804 11.00 24.27 -7.27
CA ILE A 804 10.49 24.44 -8.63
C ILE A 804 11.46 25.30 -9.46
N LEU A 805 11.82 26.50 -8.98
CA LEU A 805 12.68 27.43 -9.71
C LEU A 805 14.07 26.83 -9.96
N ASN A 806 14.69 26.21 -8.96
CA ASN A 806 16.04 25.69 -9.06
C ASN A 806 16.18 24.45 -9.96
N LYS A 807 15.12 23.64 -10.09
CA LYS A 807 15.16 22.36 -10.83
C LYS A 807 14.37 22.35 -12.13
N SER A 808 13.50 23.33 -12.36
CA SER A 808 12.65 23.38 -13.57
C SER A 808 13.47 23.53 -14.85
N ASN A 809 13.04 22.82 -15.89
CA ASN A 809 13.64 22.83 -17.22
C ASN A 809 12.57 22.60 -18.31
N ASN A 810 13.00 22.46 -19.56
CA ASN A 810 12.13 22.19 -20.72
C ASN A 810 11.42 20.81 -20.69
N ASN A 811 11.77 19.95 -19.74
CA ASN A 811 11.15 18.64 -19.49
C ASN A 811 10.37 18.59 -18.17
N SER A 812 10.01 19.76 -17.64
CA SER A 812 9.28 19.90 -16.37
C SER A 812 7.80 20.25 -16.59
N LEU A 813 6.93 19.63 -15.79
CA LEU A 813 5.52 19.98 -15.64
C LEU A 813 5.28 20.54 -14.23
N ILE A 814 4.86 21.80 -14.12
CA ILE A 814 4.58 22.48 -12.87
C ILE A 814 3.06 22.64 -12.72
N LEU A 815 2.53 22.16 -11.59
CA LEU A 815 1.11 22.18 -11.25
C LEU A 815 0.91 22.98 -9.97
N GLY A 816 0.48 24.24 -10.09
CA GLY A 816 0.33 25.14 -8.94
C GLY A 816 -1.09 25.63 -8.72
N ASP A 817 -1.47 25.83 -7.47
CA ASP A 817 -2.77 26.33 -7.05
C ASP A 817 -2.59 27.38 -5.95
N GLU A 818 -3.03 28.61 -6.23
CA GLU A 818 -3.07 29.73 -5.29
C GLU A 818 -1.73 30.03 -4.61
N LEU A 819 -0.68 30.11 -5.45
CA LEU A 819 0.67 30.50 -5.02
C LEU A 819 0.66 31.91 -4.38
N CYS A 820 1.37 32.05 -3.26
CA CYS A 820 1.54 33.27 -2.47
C CYS A 820 0.25 33.76 -1.78
N SER A 821 -0.70 32.88 -1.48
CA SER A 821 -1.95 33.24 -0.79
C SER A 821 -1.77 33.64 0.68
N GLY A 822 -0.64 33.28 1.30
CA GLY A 822 -0.34 33.53 2.71
C GLY A 822 0.36 34.86 3.03
N THR A 823 0.54 35.77 2.07
CA THR A 823 1.29 37.03 2.24
C THR A 823 0.51 38.24 1.69
N GLU A 824 0.98 39.45 1.96
CA GLU A 824 0.42 40.70 1.45
C GLU A 824 0.43 40.76 -0.09
N ASN A 825 -0.64 41.32 -0.67
CA ASN A 825 -0.89 41.26 -2.11
C ASN A 825 0.25 41.80 -2.99
N GLU A 826 0.88 42.92 -2.61
CA GLU A 826 1.93 43.54 -3.42
C GLU A 826 3.16 42.63 -3.60
N SER A 827 3.63 42.05 -2.50
CA SER A 827 4.73 41.07 -2.51
C SER A 827 4.30 39.77 -3.20
N ALA A 828 3.07 39.30 -2.93
CA ALA A 828 2.53 38.09 -3.54
C ALA A 828 2.53 38.15 -5.08
N ILE A 829 2.00 39.26 -5.63
CA ILE A 829 1.95 39.51 -7.08
C ILE A 829 3.35 39.59 -7.66
N SER A 830 4.27 40.30 -7.00
CA SER A 830 5.64 40.49 -7.46
C SER A 830 6.41 39.16 -7.54
N ILE A 831 6.33 38.34 -6.48
CA ILE A 831 6.94 37.00 -6.43
C ILE A 831 6.32 36.09 -7.49
N PHE A 832 4.99 36.12 -7.65
CA PHE A 832 4.29 35.29 -8.63
C PHE A 832 4.68 35.64 -10.06
N MET A 833 4.71 36.93 -10.41
CA MET A 833 5.15 37.42 -11.74
C MET A 833 6.58 36.98 -12.05
N SER A 834 7.53 37.24 -11.15
CA SER A 834 8.93 36.85 -11.33
C SER A 834 9.09 35.33 -11.47
N SER A 835 8.30 34.56 -10.73
CA SER A 835 8.28 33.10 -10.87
C SER A 835 7.81 32.64 -12.25
N LEU A 836 6.79 33.29 -12.82
CA LEU A 836 6.28 32.98 -14.15
C LEU A 836 7.32 33.30 -15.24
N GLU A 837 8.03 34.42 -15.12
CA GLU A 837 9.11 34.79 -16.04
C GLU A 837 10.22 33.73 -16.06
N GLU A 838 10.67 33.27 -14.89
CA GLU A 838 11.73 32.27 -14.80
C GLU A 838 11.29 30.92 -15.39
N LEU A 839 10.06 30.47 -15.08
CA LEU A 839 9.50 29.25 -15.67
C LEU A 839 9.33 29.35 -17.20
N TYR A 840 8.93 30.53 -17.69
CA TYR A 840 8.79 30.79 -19.12
C TYR A 840 10.14 30.76 -19.83
N LYS A 841 11.18 31.35 -19.22
CA LYS A 841 12.56 31.36 -19.68
C LYS A 841 13.16 29.96 -19.73
N ASN A 842 12.85 29.12 -18.73
CA ASN A 842 13.27 27.71 -18.68
C ASN A 842 12.53 26.80 -19.67
N ASN A 843 11.57 27.34 -20.44
CA ASN A 843 10.73 26.61 -21.39
C ASN A 843 9.93 25.46 -20.74
N SER A 844 9.60 25.61 -19.45
CA SER A 844 8.84 24.60 -18.70
C SER A 844 7.36 24.62 -19.08
N SER A 845 6.68 23.48 -18.93
CA SER A 845 5.22 23.41 -19.00
C SER A 845 4.64 23.76 -17.63
N PHE A 846 3.72 24.71 -17.54
CA PHE A 846 3.11 25.05 -16.26
C PHE A 846 1.61 25.38 -16.36
N ILE A 847 0.89 25.08 -15.30
CA ILE A 847 -0.47 25.57 -15.06
C ILE A 847 -0.55 26.06 -13.62
N PHE A 848 -0.95 27.33 -13.46
CA PHE A 848 -1.17 27.94 -12.16
C PHE A 848 -2.60 28.42 -12.04
N ALA A 849 -3.33 27.92 -11.04
CA ALA A 849 -4.56 28.57 -10.62
C ALA A 849 -4.23 29.81 -9.78
N THR A 850 -4.84 30.94 -10.12
CA THR A 850 -4.59 32.22 -9.46
C THR A 850 -5.85 33.06 -9.34
N HIS A 851 -5.88 33.91 -8.32
CA HIS A 851 -6.92 34.90 -8.08
C HIS A 851 -6.45 36.33 -8.42
N PHE A 852 -5.20 36.50 -8.85
CA PHE A 852 -4.63 37.81 -9.16
C PHE A 852 -5.07 38.29 -10.55
N HIS A 853 -6.28 38.84 -10.68
CA HIS A 853 -6.78 39.36 -11.96
C HIS A 853 -6.01 40.59 -12.46
N GLU A 854 -5.35 41.32 -11.56
CA GLU A 854 -4.62 42.56 -11.85
C GLU A 854 -3.42 42.33 -12.79
N ILE A 855 -2.79 41.16 -12.68
CA ILE A 855 -1.56 40.83 -13.43
C ILE A 855 -1.78 40.68 -14.93
N VAL A 856 -3.03 40.50 -15.36
CA VAL A 856 -3.39 40.38 -16.78
C VAL A 856 -3.02 41.66 -17.55
N HIS A 857 -2.92 42.78 -16.84
CA HIS A 857 -2.58 44.08 -17.43
C HIS A 857 -1.09 44.43 -17.36
N TYR A 858 -0.27 43.61 -16.71
CA TYR A 858 1.16 43.87 -16.54
C TYR A 858 1.90 43.65 -17.86
N ASP A 859 2.96 44.41 -18.10
CA ASP A 859 3.67 44.38 -19.38
C ASP A 859 4.50 43.12 -19.52
N GLU A 860 5.11 42.66 -18.43
CA GLU A 860 5.86 41.41 -18.30
C GLU A 860 5.03 40.20 -18.74
N LEU A 861 3.74 40.16 -18.36
CA LEU A 861 2.83 39.09 -18.78
C LEU A 861 2.47 39.18 -20.26
N LYS A 862 2.30 40.39 -20.80
CA LYS A 862 2.02 40.59 -22.24
C LYS A 862 3.22 40.21 -23.12
N GLU A 863 4.44 40.35 -22.61
CA GLU A 863 5.67 39.92 -23.30
C GLU A 863 5.75 38.39 -23.44
N MET A 864 5.17 37.64 -22.50
CA MET A 864 5.07 36.18 -22.53
C MET A 864 3.99 35.70 -23.53
N LYS A 865 4.25 35.85 -24.83
CA LYS A 865 3.29 35.53 -25.92
C LYS A 865 2.71 34.11 -25.91
N GLN A 866 3.44 33.14 -25.35
CA GLN A 866 2.98 31.75 -25.21
C GLN A 866 2.39 31.44 -23.82
N LEU A 867 1.99 32.45 -23.07
CA LEU A 867 1.18 32.31 -21.86
C LEU A 867 -0.28 32.58 -22.19
N GLN A 868 -1.20 31.72 -21.73
CA GLN A 868 -2.64 31.90 -21.94
C GLN A 868 -3.37 32.05 -20.62
N CYS A 869 -4.27 33.03 -20.56
CA CYS A 869 -5.23 33.16 -19.47
C CYS A 869 -6.48 32.36 -19.84
N LYS A 870 -6.91 31.47 -18.94
CA LYS A 870 -8.15 30.68 -19.05
C LYS A 870 -8.93 30.76 -17.76
N HIS A 871 -10.21 30.46 -17.79
CA HIS A 871 -11.04 30.41 -16.60
C HIS A 871 -12.02 29.24 -16.65
N MET A 872 -12.43 28.78 -15.46
CA MET A 872 -13.54 27.84 -15.34
C MET A 872 -14.86 28.62 -15.31
N LYS A 873 -15.76 28.31 -16.23
CA LYS A 873 -17.00 29.07 -16.41
C LYS A 873 -17.97 28.87 -15.24
N VAL A 874 -18.50 29.98 -14.75
CA VAL A 874 -19.60 30.05 -13.78
C VAL A 874 -20.67 30.97 -14.37
N LYS A 875 -21.94 30.64 -14.14
CA LYS A 875 -23.06 31.52 -14.48
C LYS A 875 -23.88 31.80 -13.24
N TYR A 876 -24.25 33.05 -13.05
CA TYR A 876 -25.26 33.41 -12.06
C TYR A 876 -26.64 33.36 -12.73
N ASN A 877 -27.55 32.55 -12.18
CA ASN A 877 -28.94 32.53 -12.60
C ASN A 877 -29.74 33.50 -11.73
N ASN A 878 -30.12 34.64 -12.33
CA ASN A 878 -30.87 35.70 -11.68
C ASN A 878 -32.26 35.25 -11.17
N GLU A 879 -32.94 34.36 -11.90
CA GLU A 879 -34.29 33.91 -11.55
C GLU A 879 -34.28 32.99 -10.33
N LEU A 880 -33.28 32.11 -10.26
CA LEU A 880 -33.13 31.15 -9.16
C LEU A 880 -32.30 31.69 -7.99
N ASN A 881 -31.71 32.89 -8.14
CA ASN A 881 -30.70 33.45 -7.22
C ASN A 881 -29.58 32.45 -6.87
N LYS A 882 -29.15 31.64 -7.85
CA LYS A 882 -28.17 30.55 -7.66
C LYS A 882 -27.01 30.66 -8.65
N LEU A 883 -25.82 30.27 -8.18
CA LEU A 883 -24.67 30.04 -9.05
C LEU A 883 -24.75 28.64 -9.66
N ILE A 884 -24.58 28.58 -10.97
CA ILE A 884 -24.48 27.35 -11.76
C ILE A 884 -23.02 27.18 -12.16
N TYR A 885 -22.41 26.10 -11.71
CA TYR A 885 -21.03 25.76 -12.02
C TYR A 885 -21.00 24.95 -13.33
N ASP A 886 -20.80 25.63 -14.47
CA ASP A 886 -20.68 24.95 -15.78
C ASP A 886 -19.43 24.07 -15.86
N ARG A 887 -18.41 24.33 -15.02
CA ARG A 887 -17.10 23.63 -14.94
C ARG A 887 -16.43 23.37 -16.29
N LYS A 888 -16.69 24.23 -17.27
CA LYS A 888 -16.05 24.20 -18.59
C LYS A 888 -14.91 25.21 -18.65
N LEU A 889 -13.75 24.78 -19.13
CA LEU A 889 -12.61 25.65 -19.38
C LEU A 889 -12.89 26.57 -20.57
N CYS A 890 -12.73 27.87 -20.38
CA CYS A 890 -12.95 28.91 -21.38
C CYS A 890 -11.74 29.86 -21.46
N GLU A 891 -11.58 30.53 -22.60
CA GLU A 891 -10.48 31.49 -22.81
C GLU A 891 -10.69 32.80 -22.02
N GLY A 892 -9.60 33.48 -21.72
CA GLY A 892 -9.57 34.72 -20.94
C GLY A 892 -9.60 34.48 -19.43
N SER A 893 -9.37 35.54 -18.66
CA SER A 893 -9.38 35.49 -17.18
C SER A 893 -10.77 35.38 -16.56
N GLY A 894 -11.84 35.45 -17.37
CA GLY A 894 -13.22 35.46 -16.85
C GLY A 894 -13.56 36.75 -16.11
N GLU A 895 -14.77 36.82 -15.55
CA GLU A 895 -15.18 37.98 -14.76
C GLU A 895 -14.59 37.90 -13.34
N PRO A 896 -14.00 38.99 -12.80
CA PRO A 896 -13.37 38.97 -11.48
C PRO A 896 -14.37 38.93 -10.30
N ILE A 897 -15.67 39.02 -10.57
CA ILE A 897 -16.66 39.49 -9.58
C ILE A 897 -17.70 38.41 -9.24
N TYR A 898 -17.27 37.33 -8.58
CA TYR A 898 -18.19 36.28 -8.14
C TYR A 898 -18.16 36.02 -6.63
N GLY A 899 -17.24 36.63 -5.87
CA GLY A 899 -17.08 36.36 -4.44
C GLY A 899 -18.33 36.70 -3.61
N LEU A 900 -18.90 37.90 -3.80
CA LEU A 900 -20.13 38.30 -3.08
C LEU A 900 -21.36 37.55 -3.60
N GLU A 901 -21.34 37.16 -4.86
CA GLU A 901 -22.36 36.36 -5.53
C GLU A 901 -22.37 34.93 -4.96
N VAL A 902 -21.21 34.38 -4.56
CA VAL A 902 -21.09 33.13 -3.78
C VAL A 902 -21.65 33.34 -2.36
N CYS A 903 -21.32 34.44 -1.69
CA CYS A 903 -21.91 34.74 -0.37
C CYS A 903 -23.44 34.84 -0.42
N LYS A 904 -23.98 35.40 -1.51
CA LYS A 904 -25.42 35.46 -1.76
C LYS A 904 -26.04 34.07 -1.94
N SER A 905 -25.38 33.14 -2.63
CA SER A 905 -25.88 31.76 -2.78
C SER A 905 -25.85 30.97 -1.45
N LEU A 906 -24.93 31.31 -0.55
CA LEU A 906 -24.84 30.77 0.81
C LEU A 906 -25.86 31.38 1.79
N LYS A 907 -26.76 32.26 1.32
CA LYS A 907 -27.80 32.93 2.13
C LYS A 907 -27.24 33.77 3.29
N MET A 908 -26.15 34.50 3.03
CA MET A 908 -25.68 35.55 3.96
C MET A 908 -26.76 36.64 4.15
N PRO A 909 -26.82 37.33 5.30
CA PRO A 909 -27.83 38.35 5.56
C PRO A 909 -27.80 39.47 4.51
N ASP A 910 -28.97 39.83 3.97
CA ASP A 910 -29.08 40.80 2.87
C ASP A 910 -28.48 42.16 3.24
N LEU A 911 -28.74 42.66 4.46
CA LEU A 911 -28.15 43.92 4.96
C LEU A 911 -26.62 43.90 4.99
N PHE A 912 -26.01 42.75 5.29
CA PHE A 912 -24.56 42.58 5.27
C PHE A 912 -24.03 42.56 3.83
N LEU A 913 -24.71 41.84 2.93
CA LEU A 913 -24.35 41.77 1.51
C LEU A 913 -24.46 43.12 0.83
N ASP A 914 -25.55 43.86 1.06
CA ASP A 914 -25.75 45.21 0.54
C ASP A 914 -24.61 46.12 0.97
N ARG A 915 -24.25 46.07 2.25
CA ARG A 915 -23.11 46.83 2.76
C ARG A 915 -21.78 46.39 2.14
N ALA A 916 -21.57 45.09 1.93
CA ALA A 916 -20.38 44.57 1.27
C ALA A 916 -20.30 45.03 -0.20
N TYR A 917 -21.43 45.08 -0.91
CA TYR A 917 -21.52 45.62 -2.27
C TYR A 917 -21.19 47.12 -2.30
N GLU A 918 -21.72 47.91 -1.36
CA GLU A 918 -21.38 49.33 -1.22
C GLU A 918 -19.88 49.54 -1.01
N LEU A 919 -19.29 48.79 -0.08
CA LEU A 919 -17.85 48.87 0.22
C LEU A 919 -17.01 48.49 -1.00
N ARG A 920 -17.34 47.38 -1.68
CA ARG A 920 -16.66 46.98 -2.93
C ARG A 920 -16.71 48.11 -3.95
N ASN A 921 -17.90 48.63 -4.25
CA ASN A 921 -18.10 49.71 -5.22
C ASN A 921 -17.39 51.02 -4.84
N LYS A 922 -17.21 51.28 -3.54
CA LYS A 922 -16.49 52.46 -3.03
C LYS A 922 -14.98 52.36 -3.27
N TYR A 923 -14.38 51.18 -3.06
CA TYR A 923 -12.93 51.00 -3.05
C TYR A 923 -12.34 50.36 -4.32
N SER A 924 -13.12 49.64 -5.14
CA SER A 924 -12.62 48.96 -6.35
C SER A 924 -12.29 49.89 -7.53
N GLY A 925 -12.51 51.20 -7.38
CA GLY A 925 -12.45 52.14 -8.51
C GLY A 925 -13.50 51.82 -9.58
N HIS A 926 -13.71 52.75 -10.53
CA HIS A 926 -14.74 52.62 -11.56
C HIS A 926 -14.49 51.50 -12.61
N ARG A 927 -13.50 50.63 -12.42
CA ARG A 927 -13.08 49.61 -13.41
C ARG A 927 -13.92 48.33 -13.36
N ASP A 928 -14.51 47.99 -12.22
CA ASP A 928 -15.21 46.70 -11.99
C ASP A 928 -16.68 46.88 -11.58
N LYS A 929 -17.49 47.61 -12.37
CA LYS A 929 -18.94 47.71 -12.12
C LYS A 929 -19.72 46.73 -12.98
N ASN A 930 -20.29 45.71 -12.30
CA ASN A 930 -21.27 44.72 -12.76
C ASN A 930 -22.07 45.14 -14.01
N ILE A 931 -21.76 44.53 -15.16
CA ILE A 931 -22.64 44.52 -16.34
C ILE A 931 -24.01 43.91 -15.98
N LEU A 932 -24.06 42.98 -15.03
CA LEU A 932 -25.27 42.31 -14.56
C LEU A 932 -26.23 43.20 -13.75
N ASN A 933 -25.76 44.34 -13.20
CA ASN A 933 -26.62 45.33 -12.53
C ASN A 933 -26.93 46.54 -13.44
N MET A 934 -26.43 46.57 -14.68
CA MET A 934 -26.76 47.64 -15.62
C MET A 934 -28.22 47.48 -16.03
N LYS A 935 -29.03 48.50 -15.74
CA LYS A 935 -30.45 48.52 -16.13
C LYS A 935 -30.54 48.35 -17.66
N ILE A 936 -31.21 47.27 -18.07
CA ILE A 936 -31.60 47.06 -19.47
C ILE A 936 -32.46 48.24 -19.91
N THR A 937 -32.30 48.67 -21.15
CA THR A 937 -33.04 49.82 -21.65
C THR A 937 -34.51 49.47 -21.87
N LYS A 938 -35.43 50.42 -21.62
CA LYS A 938 -36.85 50.23 -21.93
C LYS A 938 -37.13 50.10 -23.43
N TYR A 939 -36.18 50.51 -24.28
CA TYR A 939 -36.32 50.55 -25.72
C TYR A 939 -35.87 49.25 -26.39
N ASN A 940 -34.82 48.61 -25.88
CA ASN A 940 -34.29 47.36 -26.43
C ASN A 940 -33.61 46.51 -25.35
N ASN A 941 -34.04 45.24 -25.22
CA ASN A 941 -33.53 44.32 -24.21
C ASN A 941 -32.06 43.90 -24.43
N ASP A 942 -31.56 43.97 -25.66
CA ASP A 942 -30.17 43.67 -26.00
C ASP A 942 -29.23 44.86 -25.78
N LYS A 943 -29.76 46.00 -25.33
CA LYS A 943 -29.02 47.21 -25.00
C LYS A 943 -29.00 47.42 -23.48
N ILE A 944 -27.80 47.67 -22.95
CA ILE A 944 -27.54 47.94 -21.53
C ILE A 944 -27.14 49.40 -21.32
N LYS A 945 -27.57 50.02 -20.21
CA LYS A 945 -27.11 51.35 -19.76
C LYS A 945 -25.74 51.24 -19.09
N GLY A 946 -24.68 51.28 -19.90
CA GLY A 946 -23.28 51.26 -19.43
C GLY A 946 -22.65 52.65 -19.33
N LEU A 947 -21.33 52.73 -19.51
CA LEU A 947 -20.61 54.00 -19.64
C LEU A 947 -21.18 54.85 -20.78
N CYS A 948 -21.07 56.17 -20.64
CA CYS A 948 -21.44 57.14 -21.67
C CYS A 948 -20.59 56.90 -22.91
N GLU A 949 -21.20 56.57 -24.04
CA GLU A 949 -20.49 56.25 -25.28
C GLU A 949 -19.83 57.48 -25.93
N PHE A 950 -20.13 58.69 -25.44
CA PHE A 950 -19.55 59.93 -25.93
C PHE A 950 -18.32 60.37 -25.13
N CYS A 951 -18.43 60.49 -23.80
CA CYS A 951 -17.27 60.88 -22.98
C CYS A 951 -16.44 59.69 -22.49
N LYS A 952 -16.97 58.47 -22.52
CA LYS A 952 -16.36 57.22 -22.00
C LYS A 952 -15.94 57.24 -20.52
N GLU A 953 -16.15 58.35 -19.82
CA GLU A 953 -15.74 58.55 -18.42
C GLU A 953 -16.92 58.45 -17.43
N ASN A 954 -18.09 58.99 -17.80
CA ASN A 954 -19.25 59.05 -16.90
C ASN A 954 -20.25 57.91 -17.17
N LEU A 955 -21.01 57.48 -16.16
CA LEU A 955 -22.11 56.52 -16.34
C LEU A 955 -23.24 57.12 -17.18
N GLY A 956 -23.79 56.32 -18.10
CA GLY A 956 -24.95 56.70 -18.88
C GLY A 956 -26.20 56.71 -18.02
N THR A 957 -26.77 57.90 -17.79
CA THR A 957 -28.03 58.07 -17.05
C THR A 957 -29.24 57.77 -17.96
N GLU A 958 -29.11 58.09 -19.24
CA GLU A 958 -30.18 58.01 -20.23
C GLU A 958 -29.77 57.24 -21.48
N ILE A 959 -30.78 56.86 -22.27
CA ILE A 959 -30.59 56.29 -23.59
C ILE A 959 -31.04 57.31 -24.60
N HIS A 960 -30.15 57.62 -25.52
CA HIS A 960 -30.39 58.57 -26.57
C HIS A 960 -30.53 57.83 -27.90
N HIS A 961 -31.59 58.15 -28.63
CA HIS A 961 -31.76 57.71 -30.01
C HIS A 961 -30.89 58.61 -30.89
N LEU A 962 -29.94 58.01 -31.59
CA LEU A 962 -29.00 58.73 -32.45
C LEU A 962 -29.71 59.37 -33.65
N GLN A 963 -30.84 58.78 -34.08
CA GLN A 963 -31.78 59.27 -35.08
C GLN A 963 -33.11 59.60 -34.40
N TYR A 964 -33.69 60.75 -34.72
CA TYR A 964 -34.89 61.25 -34.04
C TYR A 964 -36.07 60.29 -34.14
N GLN A 965 -36.72 60.03 -33.01
CA GLN A 965 -37.87 59.13 -32.93
C GLN A 965 -39.08 59.63 -33.74
N ASN A 966 -39.19 60.94 -33.99
CA ASN A 966 -40.28 61.53 -34.78
C ASN A 966 -40.20 61.19 -36.28
N LYS A 967 -39.05 60.70 -36.77
CA LYS A 967 -38.88 60.20 -38.14
C LYS A 967 -39.41 58.77 -38.32
N ALA A 968 -39.82 58.10 -37.23
CA ALA A 968 -40.40 56.77 -37.32
C ALA A 968 -41.85 56.84 -37.81
N ASP A 969 -42.25 55.89 -38.66
CA ASP A 969 -43.66 55.77 -39.07
C ASP A 969 -44.59 55.49 -37.87
N LYS A 970 -45.86 55.85 -38.00
CA LYS A 970 -46.85 55.69 -36.92
C LYS A 970 -47.41 54.26 -36.77
N LYS A 971 -47.15 53.38 -37.74
CA LYS A 971 -47.81 52.06 -37.82
C LYS A 971 -46.93 50.97 -37.20
N ASP A 972 -45.65 50.97 -37.54
CA ASP A 972 -44.68 49.91 -37.21
C ASP A 972 -43.37 50.46 -36.59
N ASN A 973 -43.24 51.79 -36.40
CA ASN A 973 -42.11 52.47 -35.76
C ASN A 973 -40.75 52.31 -36.48
N TYR A 974 -40.76 52.15 -37.80
CA TYR A 974 -39.53 52.11 -38.61
C TYR A 974 -39.11 53.51 -39.06
N ILE A 975 -37.80 53.77 -39.01
CA ILE A 975 -37.18 54.95 -39.60
C ILE A 975 -36.67 54.56 -41.00
N VAL A 976 -37.11 55.30 -42.01
CA VAL A 976 -36.70 55.13 -43.41
C VAL A 976 -35.91 56.35 -43.84
N ASN A 977 -34.61 56.17 -44.08
CA ASN A 977 -33.72 57.16 -44.69
C ASN A 977 -33.30 56.66 -46.08
N GLU A 978 -32.71 57.54 -46.93
CA GLU A 978 -32.39 57.25 -48.34
C GLU A 978 -31.62 55.93 -48.57
N ASN A 979 -30.87 55.43 -47.58
CA ASN A 979 -30.05 54.21 -47.69
C ASN A 979 -30.27 53.16 -46.57
N GLN A 980 -31.19 53.37 -45.62
CA GLN A 980 -31.34 52.47 -44.45
C GLN A 980 -32.79 52.41 -43.94
N ILE A 981 -33.25 51.20 -43.63
CA ILE A 981 -34.55 50.94 -42.96
C ILE A 981 -34.26 50.17 -41.67
N PHE A 982 -34.64 50.74 -40.53
CA PHE A 982 -34.47 50.07 -39.24
C PHE A 982 -35.52 50.56 -38.23
N HIS A 983 -35.89 49.68 -37.30
CA HIS A 983 -36.81 50.02 -36.21
C HIS A 983 -36.19 51.11 -35.32
N LYS A 984 -36.98 52.09 -34.85
CA LYS A 984 -36.46 53.22 -34.05
C LYS A 984 -35.65 52.78 -32.83
N ASP A 985 -36.01 51.64 -32.23
CA ASP A 985 -35.33 51.07 -31.05
C ASP A 985 -34.26 50.02 -31.38
N HIS A 986 -33.78 49.97 -32.62
CA HIS A 986 -32.68 49.06 -33.00
C HIS A 986 -31.40 49.38 -32.22
N LYS A 987 -30.64 48.36 -31.80
CA LYS A 987 -29.43 48.51 -30.94
C LYS A 987 -28.39 49.48 -31.50
N ALA A 988 -28.29 49.59 -32.83
CA ALA A 988 -27.38 50.51 -33.51
C ALA A 988 -27.84 51.98 -33.44
N ASN A 989 -29.13 52.24 -33.24
CA ASN A 989 -29.70 53.58 -33.09
C ASN A 989 -29.72 54.06 -31.63
N LEU A 990 -29.38 53.21 -30.66
CA LEU A 990 -29.41 53.54 -29.24
C LEU A 990 -27.99 53.73 -28.68
N SER A 991 -27.80 54.79 -27.90
CA SER A 991 -26.55 55.09 -27.22
C SER A 991 -26.77 55.40 -25.73
N SER A 992 -25.95 54.80 -24.87
CA SER A 992 -25.94 55.08 -23.44
C SER A 992 -25.16 56.36 -23.20
N ILE A 993 -25.78 57.38 -22.61
CA ILE A 993 -25.14 58.68 -22.42
C ILE A 993 -25.42 59.30 -21.05
N CYS A 994 -24.44 60.03 -20.52
CA CYS A 994 -24.58 60.77 -19.27
C CYS A 994 -25.37 62.07 -19.50
N GLU A 995 -25.95 62.61 -18.44
CA GLU A 995 -26.80 63.80 -18.48
C GLU A 995 -26.10 65.03 -19.11
N LYS A 996 -24.80 65.23 -18.81
CA LYS A 996 -23.99 66.28 -19.42
C LYS A 996 -23.91 66.14 -20.95
N CYS A 997 -23.61 64.94 -21.45
CA CYS A 997 -23.53 64.67 -22.89
C CYS A 997 -24.92 64.70 -23.55
N HIS A 998 -25.96 64.21 -22.88
CA HIS A 998 -27.34 64.27 -23.38
C HIS A 998 -27.78 65.72 -23.61
N ASN A 999 -27.55 66.60 -22.64
CA ASN A 999 -27.90 68.02 -22.76
C ASN A 999 -27.06 68.75 -23.83
N GLN A 1000 -25.80 68.37 -24.03
CA GLN A 1000 -24.97 68.90 -25.12
C GLN A 1000 -25.49 68.48 -26.49
N LEU A 1001 -25.89 67.21 -26.66
CA LEU A 1001 -26.41 66.69 -27.93
C LEU A 1001 -27.73 67.37 -28.31
N HIS A 1002 -28.65 67.56 -27.36
CA HIS A 1002 -29.89 68.31 -27.61
C HIS A 1002 -29.64 69.78 -27.95
N LYS A 1003 -28.64 70.43 -27.34
CA LYS A 1003 -28.25 71.80 -27.69
C LYS A 1003 -27.65 71.91 -29.10
N MET A 1004 -26.89 70.91 -29.52
CA MET A 1004 -26.21 70.91 -30.83
C MET A 1004 -27.15 70.51 -31.98
N ASN A 1005 -28.27 69.83 -31.69
CA ASN A 1005 -29.28 69.40 -32.67
C ASN A 1005 -28.68 68.55 -33.83
N LEU A 1006 -27.65 67.76 -33.50
CA LEU A 1006 -26.91 66.92 -34.42
C LEU A 1006 -27.42 65.46 -34.37
N VAL A 1007 -27.48 64.83 -35.54
CA VAL A 1007 -27.87 63.43 -35.71
C VAL A 1007 -26.60 62.59 -35.84
N TYR A 1008 -26.56 61.43 -35.19
CA TYR A 1008 -25.37 60.57 -35.19
C TYR A 1008 -25.68 59.19 -35.79
N LYS A 1009 -24.63 58.47 -36.18
CA LYS A 1009 -24.69 57.06 -36.58
C LYS A 1009 -23.50 56.29 -36.03
N LYS A 1010 -23.69 54.99 -35.79
CA LYS A 1010 -22.60 54.08 -35.43
C LYS A 1010 -21.93 53.54 -36.68
N GLN A 1011 -20.61 53.68 -36.76
CA GLN A 1011 -19.81 53.21 -37.88
C GLN A 1011 -18.64 52.38 -37.38
N LYS A 1012 -18.35 51.25 -38.06
CA LYS A 1012 -17.26 50.34 -37.72
C LYS A 1012 -15.95 50.84 -38.35
N THR A 1013 -14.89 50.89 -37.58
CA THR A 1013 -13.49 51.18 -37.98
C THR A 1013 -12.57 50.04 -37.55
N ASN A 1014 -11.29 50.11 -37.90
CA ASN A 1014 -10.28 49.13 -37.50
C ASN A 1014 -10.08 49.07 -35.97
N ASP A 1015 -10.39 50.16 -35.26
CA ASP A 1015 -10.24 50.28 -33.79
C ASP A 1015 -11.56 50.09 -33.02
N GLY A 1016 -12.63 49.62 -33.69
CA GLY A 1016 -13.94 49.35 -33.08
C GLY A 1016 -15.08 50.17 -33.68
N TYR A 1017 -16.16 50.39 -32.92
CA TYR A 1017 -17.29 51.22 -33.37
C TYR A 1017 -17.14 52.65 -32.84
N ILE A 1018 -17.28 53.63 -33.74
CA ILE A 1018 -17.30 55.06 -33.40
C ILE A 1018 -18.64 55.69 -33.75
N LEU A 1019 -18.95 56.81 -33.10
CA LEU A 1019 -20.11 57.65 -33.42
C LEU A 1019 -19.68 58.75 -34.37
N THR A 1020 -20.25 58.78 -35.57
CA THR A 1020 -20.02 59.83 -36.57
C THR A 1020 -21.28 60.66 -36.75
N ILE A 1021 -21.12 61.94 -37.11
CA ILE A 1021 -22.26 62.80 -37.45
C ILE A 1021 -22.88 62.29 -38.74
N SER A 1022 -24.19 62.10 -38.75
CA SER A 1022 -24.97 61.85 -39.95
C SER A 1022 -25.19 63.17 -40.66
N GLU A 1023 -24.82 63.24 -41.95
CA GLU A 1023 -25.28 64.34 -42.81
C GLU A 1023 -26.83 64.35 -42.83
N LYS A 1024 -27.41 65.55 -42.83
CA LYS A 1024 -28.82 65.81 -42.50
C LYS A 1024 -29.80 65.21 -43.49
#